data_AF-A0A562ZKP1-F1
#
_entry.id   AF-A0A562ZKP1-F1
#
_cell.length_a   1.000
_cell.length_b   1.000
_cell.length_c   1.000
_cell.angle_alpha   90.00
_cell.angle_beta   90.00
_cell.angle_gamma   90.00
#
_symmetry.space_group_name_H-M   'P 1'
#
loop_
_entity.id
_entity.type
_entity.pdbx_description
1 polymer ?
#
loop_
_entity_poly.entity_id
_entity_poly.type
_entity_poly.pdbx_seq_one_letter_code
_entity_poly.pdbx_strand_id
1 'polypeptide(L)'
;MPSPDLQSFFHPRSIAVVGASATAGKIGAIPLRYLADHGYAGEIYPINPARQEVAGLRAYPGLREVGRPIDLAIFAVPADQVEAAFEDAVAAGVRNVVVFTAGFAETGPEGLAAQRRVMERARTHGIRVLGPNCLGFMNAAASVYATFSPVVSTGLAPRGTVGIVTQSGAFGAYAYGMARERGLGLSTWVATGNEGDIDVAECIAWMAQDPATHVIMAYMEGCHDGARLKGALASARAAGKPVVVVKVGRTELGAQAAASHTAALAGDDAAFDALFRQYGAWRARTIDEFFDVAHGLAVSGLPANGKVGLLTVSGGVGVLLADAAADAGLDVAPLPAAAQQRILDRVPFAATRNPVDVTGQVTSEPDLLEVAANVMLREGGYGSLLVFLAAAGLTPVMQQMQLNLARQLRRDFPDRPVVFSTLADPRQQCALEELGCLTFTDPSRAIGVLAALHFFREQGQRANDAAPSPAAASLTLQPRTYNEADALELLQAHGVPAVAARRAGSRDEAIAAAAALGYPVALKILSPDITHKTDLGGVALGVADAAAVASAYDRIMERVRAGAPDARLDGVLAAPMVRGVECILGVHRDPVLGHVVMLGAGGVNVELLRDVSFRIAPVDLGQARGMVAGLKTAALLHGFRGAPKADAEALAQAIVRLSGFAMAAGDSLESVDVNPFAVLPLGEGAVALDAVIVGRGTARETGVGDLVIETLPLFEMARMRSANTARRHAVQGFAGAGPASTMRWVNQFTHTRRLIGPGDKEVVTPNNDTLFTNAWLDLSAGPLVIDVPEMGERYWVLGFLDAWTNPWAYAGRRTTGGARQRVFVHGPAWQGGVPAGMHGVRAPGDDVWVIGRIIVDHDDEDLARVHALQDRFGISRPDGSSALARLDVLLDGRRAGTPGAGEYLNAVERMMARNPPPRPVPGWPPAASALEAALPPVYAALREADARSELGGGWTTAVNVRTHFGEDFATRARVARNWIGTLGVEEAMYVMAEVDAQGHVLDGTHRYALRLTAGGMPEVDAFWSVTLYRRADCLLAANPIGRHSIGDRTRGLVRDADGGLTIAIQAQDPGPGRNWLPAPAGEAFYLALRLYQPRRAHLEGTFDYPPVERLA
;
A
#
# COMPACT_ATOMS: atom_id res chain seq x y z
N MET A 1 26.31 -0.03 -7.60
CA MET A 1 27.25 0.69 -8.49
C MET A 1 27.32 2.14 -8.04
N PRO A 2 28.48 2.83 -8.07
CA PRO A 2 28.49 4.27 -7.82
C PRO A 2 27.57 4.95 -8.84
N SER A 3 26.68 5.83 -8.37
CA SER A 3 25.74 6.57 -9.22
C SER A 3 26.53 7.37 -10.27
N PRO A 4 26.07 7.42 -11.54
CA PRO A 4 26.69 8.25 -12.57
C PRO A 4 26.78 9.71 -12.10
N ASP A 5 27.82 10.40 -12.54
CA ASP A 5 28.06 11.80 -12.18
C ASP A 5 26.97 12.73 -12.75
N LEU A 6 25.95 13.04 -11.94
CA LEU A 6 24.91 14.03 -12.24
C LEU A 6 25.45 15.48 -12.24
N GLN A 7 26.72 15.70 -11.91
CA GLN A 7 27.33 17.04 -11.95
C GLN A 7 27.25 17.65 -13.35
N SER A 8 27.58 16.88 -14.39
CA SER A 8 27.49 17.35 -15.78
C SER A 8 26.05 17.65 -16.22
N PHE A 9 25.05 17.02 -15.59
CA PHE A 9 23.64 17.23 -15.87
C PHE A 9 23.15 18.57 -15.29
N PHE A 10 23.51 18.87 -14.04
CA PHE A 10 23.05 20.07 -13.31
C PHE A 10 23.96 21.29 -13.48
N HIS A 11 25.18 21.11 -14.03
CA HIS A 11 26.12 22.18 -14.41
C HIS A 11 26.54 22.08 -15.90
N PRO A 12 25.59 22.08 -16.85
CA PRO A 12 25.93 22.04 -18.26
C PRO A 12 26.64 23.33 -18.70
N ARG A 13 27.58 23.22 -19.63
CA ARG A 13 28.21 24.38 -20.29
C ARG A 13 27.61 24.68 -21.65
N SER A 14 26.84 23.73 -22.21
CA SER A 14 26.05 23.92 -23.42
C SER A 14 24.69 23.24 -23.32
N ILE A 15 23.63 23.93 -23.74
CA ILE A 15 22.25 23.44 -23.66
C ILE A 15 21.59 23.54 -25.04
N ALA A 16 21.09 22.42 -25.56
CA ALA A 16 20.27 22.38 -26.75
C ALA A 16 18.78 22.29 -26.41
N VAL A 17 17.91 23.02 -27.12
CA VAL A 17 16.46 22.98 -26.91
C VAL A 17 15.77 22.43 -28.17
N VAL A 18 15.33 21.17 -28.10
CA VAL A 18 14.59 20.48 -29.16
C VAL A 18 13.12 20.85 -29.09
N GLY A 19 12.59 21.37 -30.20
CA GLY A 19 11.27 22.02 -30.21
C GLY A 19 11.33 23.53 -29.90
N ALA A 20 12.53 24.14 -30.02
CA ALA A 20 12.72 25.58 -29.87
C ALA A 20 11.72 26.38 -30.72
N SER A 21 11.21 27.49 -30.18
CA SER A 21 10.26 28.34 -30.89
C SER A 21 10.48 29.82 -30.63
N ALA A 22 10.21 30.65 -31.64
CA ALA A 22 10.14 32.11 -31.49
C ALA A 22 8.78 32.58 -30.93
N THR A 23 7.79 31.70 -30.83
CA THR A 23 6.48 32.02 -30.27
C THR A 23 6.54 31.92 -28.75
N ALA A 24 6.49 33.06 -28.06
CA ALA A 24 6.70 33.16 -26.62
C ALA A 24 5.84 32.22 -25.74
N GLY A 25 4.62 31.88 -26.19
CA GLY A 25 3.72 30.98 -25.46
C GLY A 25 3.98 29.48 -25.62
N LYS A 26 4.88 29.05 -26.50
CA LYS A 26 5.21 27.62 -26.67
C LYS A 26 6.21 27.16 -25.63
N ILE A 27 6.06 25.93 -25.13
CA ILE A 27 6.94 25.32 -24.11
C ILE A 27 8.42 25.45 -24.50
N GLY A 28 8.79 25.12 -25.74
CA GLY A 28 10.18 25.20 -26.21
C GLY A 28 10.76 26.62 -26.35
N ALA A 29 9.96 27.68 -26.23
CA ALA A 29 10.45 29.06 -26.19
C ALA A 29 10.89 29.48 -24.77
N ILE A 30 10.30 28.87 -23.74
CA ILE A 30 10.41 29.32 -22.35
C ILE A 30 11.83 29.10 -21.79
N PRO A 31 12.48 27.92 -21.92
CA PRO A 31 13.84 27.72 -21.43
C PRO A 31 14.86 28.64 -22.11
N LEU A 32 14.71 28.89 -23.42
CA LEU A 32 15.60 29.80 -24.17
C LEU A 32 15.57 31.20 -23.57
N ARG A 33 14.35 31.71 -23.31
CA ARG A 33 14.15 33.00 -22.66
C ARG A 33 14.74 33.02 -21.25
N TYR A 34 14.45 32.04 -20.41
CA TYR A 34 14.94 32.04 -19.03
C TYR A 34 16.46 31.93 -18.92
N LEU A 35 17.10 31.13 -19.77
CA LEU A 35 18.56 31.04 -19.82
C LEU A 35 19.18 32.38 -20.23
N ALA A 36 18.61 33.06 -21.23
CA ALA A 36 19.06 34.38 -21.67
C ALA A 36 18.83 35.47 -20.61
N ASP A 37 17.61 35.56 -20.07
CA ASP A 37 17.16 36.61 -19.15
C ASP A 37 17.84 36.52 -17.77
N HIS A 38 18.30 35.33 -17.37
CA HIS A 38 18.88 35.08 -16.03
C HIS A 38 20.38 34.81 -16.05
N GLY A 39 21.05 35.14 -17.16
CA GLY A 39 22.50 35.23 -17.25
C GLY A 39 23.21 33.89 -17.27
N TYR A 40 22.65 32.87 -17.94
CA TYR A 40 23.37 31.64 -18.22
C TYR A 40 24.61 31.95 -19.06
N ALA A 41 25.79 31.55 -18.58
CA ALA A 41 27.07 31.87 -19.22
C ALA A 41 27.50 30.88 -20.30
N GLY A 42 26.81 29.74 -20.43
CA GLY A 42 27.12 28.70 -21.40
C GLY A 42 26.51 28.92 -22.78
N GLU A 43 26.77 27.99 -23.70
CA GLU A 43 26.24 28.05 -25.06
C GLU A 43 24.80 27.55 -25.12
N ILE A 44 23.96 28.21 -25.93
CA ILE A 44 22.55 27.83 -26.13
C ILE A 44 22.33 27.50 -27.61
N TYR A 45 21.78 26.31 -27.89
CA TYR A 45 21.52 25.82 -29.25
C TYR A 45 20.02 25.55 -29.47
N PRO A 46 19.27 26.49 -30.09
CA PRO A 46 17.91 26.23 -30.51
C PRO A 46 17.87 25.17 -31.63
N ILE A 47 17.07 24.13 -31.47
CA ILE A 47 16.86 23.10 -32.50
C ILE A 47 15.44 23.24 -33.08
N ASN A 48 15.38 23.64 -34.35
CA ASN A 48 14.14 23.82 -35.11
C ASN A 48 14.38 23.56 -36.62
N PRO A 49 13.70 22.58 -37.24
CA PRO A 49 13.92 22.22 -38.65
C PRO A 49 13.44 23.28 -39.65
N ALA A 50 12.56 24.20 -39.25
CA ALA A 50 11.91 25.16 -40.13
C ALA A 50 12.50 26.58 -40.06
N ARG A 51 13.41 26.86 -39.13
CA ARG A 51 13.94 28.21 -38.87
C ARG A 51 15.47 28.18 -38.80
N GLN A 52 16.12 29.18 -39.39
CA GLN A 52 17.57 29.38 -39.26
C GLN A 52 17.94 30.22 -38.03
N GLU A 53 16.97 30.91 -37.42
CA GLU A 53 17.14 31.73 -36.22
C GLU A 53 15.92 31.62 -35.31
N VAL A 54 16.15 31.50 -34.00
CA VAL A 54 15.12 31.50 -32.96
C VAL A 54 15.61 32.34 -31.78
N ALA A 55 14.80 33.32 -31.35
CA ALA A 55 15.12 34.22 -30.23
C ALA A 55 16.49 34.93 -30.36
N GLY A 56 16.87 35.35 -31.57
CA GLY A 56 18.16 36.01 -31.84
C GLY A 56 19.37 35.07 -31.88
N LEU A 57 19.16 33.77 -31.70
CA LEU A 57 20.20 32.74 -31.72
C LEU A 57 20.10 31.90 -33.00
N ARG A 58 21.26 31.49 -33.54
CA ARG A 58 21.33 30.57 -34.67
C ARG A 58 20.64 29.25 -34.32
N ALA A 59 19.64 28.88 -35.11
CA ALA A 59 18.91 27.63 -34.96
C ALA A 59 19.46 26.54 -35.90
N TYR A 60 19.38 25.29 -35.45
CA TYR A 60 19.85 24.12 -36.18
C TYR A 60 18.69 23.16 -36.46
N PRO A 61 18.69 22.43 -37.59
CA PRO A 61 17.57 21.55 -37.92
C PRO A 61 17.54 20.25 -37.09
N GLY A 62 18.67 19.87 -36.49
CA GLY A 62 18.82 18.72 -35.59
C GLY A 62 20.04 18.90 -34.67
N LEU A 63 20.11 18.09 -33.62
CA LEU A 63 21.21 18.07 -32.63
C LEU A 63 22.56 17.75 -33.30
N ARG A 64 22.59 16.79 -34.23
CA ARG A 64 23.83 16.38 -34.91
C ARG A 64 24.47 17.50 -35.75
N GLU A 65 23.65 18.44 -36.22
CA GLU A 65 24.07 19.55 -37.08
C GLU A 65 24.72 20.71 -36.31
N VAL A 66 24.68 20.67 -34.98
CA VAL A 66 25.36 21.67 -34.14
C VAL A 66 26.89 21.58 -34.31
N GLY A 67 27.42 20.37 -34.53
CA GLY A 67 28.85 20.12 -34.76
C GLY A 67 29.77 20.48 -33.57
N ARG A 68 29.20 20.74 -32.39
CA ARG A 68 29.90 21.09 -31.14
C ARG A 68 29.35 20.26 -29.99
N PRO A 69 30.10 20.07 -28.88
CA PRO A 69 29.64 19.33 -27.72
C PRO A 69 28.35 19.91 -27.12
N ILE A 70 27.38 19.04 -26.82
CA ILE A 70 26.11 19.38 -26.17
C ILE A 70 26.08 18.66 -24.81
N ASP A 71 26.24 19.41 -23.72
CA ASP A 71 26.26 18.84 -22.36
C ASP A 71 24.85 18.42 -21.91
N LEU A 72 23.80 19.14 -22.32
CA LEU A 72 22.40 18.86 -22.00
C LEU A 72 21.47 19.14 -23.18
N ALA A 73 20.52 18.24 -23.46
CA ALA A 73 19.42 18.49 -24.38
C ALA A 73 18.06 18.54 -23.65
N ILE A 74 17.23 19.52 -23.99
CA ILE A 74 15.86 19.66 -23.48
C ILE A 74 14.89 19.31 -24.58
N PHE A 75 14.01 18.33 -24.34
CA PHE A 75 12.99 17.91 -25.29
C PHE A 75 11.66 18.58 -24.94
N ALA A 76 11.23 19.48 -25.81
CA ALA A 76 9.96 20.19 -25.77
C ALA A 76 9.15 19.91 -27.06
N VAL A 77 9.12 18.64 -27.47
CA VAL A 77 8.40 18.13 -28.65
C VAL A 77 7.23 17.24 -28.24
N PRO A 78 6.23 17.00 -29.11
CA PRO A 78 5.16 16.04 -28.84
C PRO A 78 5.67 14.61 -28.60
N ALA A 79 4.89 13.78 -27.90
CA ALA A 79 5.31 12.45 -27.44
C ALA A 79 5.74 11.52 -28.59
N ASP A 80 5.07 11.58 -29.74
CA ASP A 80 5.37 10.81 -30.94
C ASP A 80 6.72 11.16 -31.59
N GLN A 81 7.30 12.32 -31.25
CA GLN A 81 8.60 12.79 -31.75
C GLN A 81 9.75 12.57 -30.77
N VAL A 82 9.47 12.14 -29.54
CA VAL A 82 10.49 11.94 -28.50
C VAL A 82 11.48 10.84 -28.91
N GLU A 83 11.01 9.73 -29.48
CA GLU A 83 11.90 8.64 -29.94
C GLU A 83 12.88 9.11 -31.02
N ALA A 84 12.40 9.88 -32.00
CA ALA A 84 13.26 10.46 -33.05
C ALA A 84 14.25 11.49 -32.50
N ALA A 85 13.84 12.31 -31.52
CA ALA A 85 14.73 13.24 -30.84
C ALA A 85 15.84 12.51 -30.06
N PHE A 86 15.53 11.34 -29.45
CA PHE A 86 16.54 10.49 -28.83
C PHE A 86 17.53 9.92 -29.85
N GLU A 87 17.09 9.49 -31.03
CA GLU A 87 18.00 9.03 -32.09
C GLU A 87 18.97 10.13 -32.53
N ASP A 88 18.47 11.35 -32.65
CA ASP A 88 19.28 12.51 -32.99
C ASP A 88 20.27 12.89 -31.87
N ALA A 89 19.85 12.75 -30.61
CA ALA A 89 20.70 12.95 -29.44
C ALA A 89 21.83 11.91 -29.35
N VAL A 90 21.53 10.64 -29.61
CA VAL A 90 22.53 9.56 -29.70
C VAL A 90 23.54 9.86 -30.81
N ALA A 91 23.07 10.25 -31.99
CA ALA A 91 23.94 10.60 -33.11
C ALA A 91 24.84 11.83 -32.83
N ALA A 92 24.35 12.78 -32.03
CA ALA A 92 25.09 13.96 -31.60
C ALA A 92 26.01 13.70 -30.38
N GLY A 93 25.99 12.50 -29.78
CA GLY A 93 26.79 12.16 -28.61
C GLY A 93 26.33 12.81 -27.30
N VAL A 94 25.07 13.23 -27.23
CA VAL A 94 24.46 13.81 -26.02
C VAL A 94 24.33 12.73 -24.94
N ARG A 95 24.68 13.05 -23.69
CA ARG A 95 24.57 12.11 -22.56
C ARG A 95 23.51 12.48 -21.53
N ASN A 96 23.00 13.71 -21.55
CA ASN A 96 22.03 14.20 -20.57
C ASN A 96 20.82 14.78 -21.29
N VAL A 97 19.63 14.33 -20.92
CA VAL A 97 18.37 14.77 -21.52
C VAL A 97 17.34 15.12 -20.45
N VAL A 98 16.67 16.26 -20.60
CA VAL A 98 15.44 16.59 -19.88
C VAL A 98 14.26 16.41 -20.82
N VAL A 99 13.28 15.61 -20.43
CA VAL A 99 12.07 15.39 -21.22
C VAL A 99 10.88 16.05 -20.54
N PHE A 100 10.48 17.22 -21.05
CA PHE A 100 9.28 17.91 -20.56
C PHE A 100 7.99 17.21 -20.97
N THR A 101 8.04 16.51 -22.10
CA THR A 101 6.91 15.91 -22.78
C THR A 101 6.14 14.94 -21.88
N ALA A 102 4.84 15.19 -21.73
CA ALA A 102 3.87 14.24 -21.18
C ALA A 102 3.35 13.29 -22.27
N GLY A 103 2.47 12.35 -21.92
CA GLY A 103 1.97 11.28 -22.78
C GLY A 103 2.58 9.90 -22.49
N PHE A 104 3.11 9.68 -21.29
CA PHE A 104 3.88 8.48 -20.93
C PHE A 104 3.20 7.70 -19.79
N ALA A 105 3.93 7.20 -18.79
CA ALA A 105 3.41 6.30 -17.76
C ALA A 105 2.15 6.80 -17.03
N GLU A 106 1.98 8.12 -16.92
CA GLU A 106 0.81 8.77 -16.32
C GLU A 106 -0.48 8.59 -17.13
N THR A 107 -0.38 8.20 -18.41
CA THR A 107 -1.55 8.00 -19.28
C THR A 107 -2.09 6.57 -19.27
N GLY A 108 -1.43 5.65 -18.58
CA GLY A 108 -1.82 4.24 -18.45
C GLY A 108 -0.83 3.26 -19.09
N PRO A 109 -1.26 2.01 -19.36
CA PRO A 109 -0.35 0.93 -19.77
C PRO A 109 0.42 1.19 -21.07
N GLU A 110 -0.21 1.80 -22.09
CA GLU A 110 0.46 2.12 -23.36
C GLU A 110 1.57 3.16 -23.19
N GLY A 111 1.28 4.23 -22.44
CA GLY A 111 2.27 5.26 -22.13
C GLY A 111 3.38 4.73 -21.22
N LEU A 112 3.09 3.79 -20.32
CA LEU A 112 4.11 3.08 -19.53
C LEU A 112 5.01 2.23 -20.43
N ALA A 113 4.45 1.52 -21.41
CA ALA A 113 5.22 0.77 -22.40
C ALA A 113 6.08 1.70 -23.27
N ALA A 114 5.55 2.85 -23.69
CA ALA A 114 6.31 3.87 -24.41
C ALA A 114 7.46 4.42 -23.58
N GLN A 115 7.21 4.75 -22.31
CA GLN A 115 8.26 5.19 -21.38
C GLN A 115 9.36 4.13 -21.27
N ARG A 116 9.00 2.86 -21.07
CA ARG A 116 9.97 1.75 -20.98
C ARG A 116 10.86 1.67 -22.21
N ARG A 117 10.29 1.73 -23.43
CA ARG A 117 11.08 1.71 -24.68
C ARG A 117 12.09 2.85 -24.76
N VAL A 118 11.66 4.07 -24.41
CA VAL A 118 12.53 5.25 -24.44
C VAL A 118 13.64 5.13 -23.38
N MET A 119 13.30 4.73 -22.15
CA MET A 119 14.27 4.59 -21.06
C MET A 119 15.27 3.46 -21.31
N GLU A 120 14.84 2.33 -21.87
CA GLU A 120 15.72 1.22 -22.24
C GLU A 120 16.73 1.65 -23.32
N ARG A 121 16.27 2.42 -24.31
CA ARG A 121 17.13 2.99 -25.35
C ARG A 121 18.13 3.99 -24.77
N ALA A 122 17.68 4.87 -23.88
CA ALA A 122 18.55 5.84 -23.19
C ALA A 122 19.65 5.11 -22.41
N ARG A 123 19.28 4.10 -21.61
CA ARG A 123 20.22 3.26 -20.85
C ARG A 123 21.23 2.55 -21.75
N THR A 124 20.79 1.97 -22.87
CA THR A 124 21.65 1.27 -23.84
C THR A 124 22.76 2.17 -24.40
N HIS A 125 22.48 3.46 -24.57
CA HIS A 125 23.44 4.45 -25.12
C HIS A 125 24.11 5.30 -24.03
N GLY A 126 23.91 4.98 -22.75
CA GLY A 126 24.48 5.73 -21.63
C GLY A 126 23.95 7.17 -21.50
N ILE A 127 22.71 7.42 -21.94
CA ILE A 127 22.02 8.70 -21.77
C ILE A 127 21.26 8.68 -20.45
N ARG A 128 21.46 9.70 -19.62
CA ARG A 128 20.67 9.97 -18.41
C ARG A 128 19.47 10.86 -18.72
N VAL A 129 18.33 10.56 -18.11
CA VAL A 129 17.06 11.25 -18.39
C VAL A 129 16.37 11.76 -17.13
N LEU A 130 16.06 13.06 -17.09
CA LEU A 130 15.11 13.65 -16.14
C LEU A 130 13.72 13.69 -16.79
N GLY A 131 12.71 13.11 -16.12
CA GLY A 131 11.37 12.93 -16.65
C GLY A 131 11.09 11.50 -17.13
N PRO A 132 10.20 11.28 -18.13
CA PRO A 132 9.41 12.29 -18.85
C PRO A 132 8.34 12.95 -17.97
N ASN A 133 7.49 13.78 -18.58
CA ASN A 133 6.41 14.48 -17.89
C ASN A 133 6.91 15.27 -16.66
N CYS A 134 7.98 16.04 -16.86
CA CYS A 134 8.61 16.81 -15.79
C CYS A 134 8.61 18.31 -16.12
N LEU A 135 8.75 19.17 -15.10
CA LEU A 135 8.98 20.61 -15.32
C LEU A 135 10.46 20.95 -15.54
N GLY A 136 11.37 19.97 -15.45
CA GLY A 136 12.80 20.17 -15.52
C GLY A 136 13.42 20.61 -14.20
N PHE A 137 14.48 21.41 -14.28
CA PHE A 137 15.23 21.84 -13.11
C PHE A 137 15.74 23.29 -13.24
N MET A 138 16.13 23.85 -12.10
CA MET A 138 16.80 25.14 -11.98
C MET A 138 17.99 24.98 -11.03
N ASN A 139 19.18 25.38 -11.47
CA ASN A 139 20.35 25.54 -10.61
C ASN A 139 20.61 27.05 -10.47
N ALA A 140 20.14 27.62 -9.35
CA ALA A 140 20.18 29.05 -9.11
C ALA A 140 21.62 29.55 -8.90
N ALA A 141 22.50 28.70 -8.37
CA ALA A 141 23.92 29.01 -8.19
C ALA A 141 24.67 29.13 -9.53
N ALA A 142 24.28 28.34 -10.53
CA ALA A 142 24.90 28.32 -11.86
C ALA A 142 24.14 29.13 -12.93
N SER A 143 23.05 29.83 -12.57
CA SER A 143 22.15 30.50 -13.53
C SER A 143 21.60 29.55 -14.62
N VAL A 144 21.36 28.28 -14.30
CA VAL A 144 20.80 27.30 -15.25
C VAL A 144 19.31 27.17 -15.01
N TYR A 145 18.48 27.60 -15.96
CA TYR A 145 17.02 27.51 -15.89
C TYR A 145 16.50 26.57 -16.99
N ALA A 146 16.76 25.27 -16.82
CA ALA A 146 16.30 24.21 -17.71
C ALA A 146 14.84 23.80 -17.38
N THR A 147 13.93 24.78 -17.41
CA THR A 147 12.52 24.62 -17.03
C THR A 147 11.60 25.44 -17.92
N PHE A 148 10.34 25.02 -18.00
CA PHE A 148 9.25 25.82 -18.58
C PHE A 148 8.24 26.29 -17.53
N SER A 149 8.56 26.17 -16.24
CA SER A 149 7.65 26.58 -15.17
C SER A 149 7.29 28.06 -15.26
N PRO A 150 5.99 28.43 -15.21
CA PRO A 150 5.58 29.83 -15.31
C PRO A 150 5.96 30.65 -14.07
N VAL A 151 6.26 30.00 -12.94
CA VAL A 151 6.56 30.68 -11.67
C VAL A 151 7.74 31.64 -11.79
N VAL A 152 8.75 31.30 -12.60
CA VAL A 152 9.95 32.13 -12.84
C VAL A 152 9.58 33.48 -13.47
N SER A 153 8.55 33.51 -14.32
CA SER A 153 8.06 34.76 -14.94
C SER A 153 7.41 35.71 -13.93
N THR A 154 7.10 35.25 -12.71
CA THR A 154 6.50 36.08 -11.64
C THR A 154 7.55 36.60 -10.65
N GLY A 155 8.83 36.32 -10.88
CA GLY A 155 9.94 36.71 -10.02
C GLY A 155 10.74 35.51 -9.52
N LEU A 156 12.02 35.75 -9.22
CA LEU A 156 12.96 34.71 -8.79
C LEU A 156 12.89 34.51 -7.28
N ALA A 157 12.99 33.25 -6.84
CA ALA A 157 13.35 32.96 -5.46
C ALA A 157 14.77 33.48 -5.18
N PRO A 158 15.07 33.94 -3.94
CA PRO A 158 16.42 34.34 -3.57
C PRO A 158 17.41 33.20 -3.82
N ARG A 159 18.66 33.52 -4.10
CA ARG A 159 19.74 32.53 -4.10
C ARG A 159 20.08 32.17 -2.66
N GLY A 160 20.30 30.90 -2.38
CA GLY A 160 20.69 30.42 -1.06
C GLY A 160 21.16 28.98 -1.09
N THR A 161 20.97 28.28 0.02
CA THR A 161 21.57 26.96 0.26
C THR A 161 20.55 25.83 0.34
N VAL A 162 19.29 26.08 -0.02
CA VAL A 162 18.23 25.07 0.04
C VAL A 162 18.01 24.42 -1.32
N GLY A 163 18.20 23.11 -1.39
CA GLY A 163 17.87 22.29 -2.54
C GLY A 163 16.45 21.74 -2.42
N ILE A 164 15.64 21.83 -3.48
CA ILE A 164 14.30 21.24 -3.55
C ILE A 164 14.28 20.16 -4.63
N VAL A 165 13.78 18.97 -4.31
CA VAL A 165 13.44 17.93 -5.28
C VAL A 165 11.99 17.47 -5.09
N THR A 166 11.25 17.28 -6.17
CA THR A 166 9.82 16.94 -6.13
C THR A 166 9.40 16.06 -7.30
N GLN A 167 8.65 14.99 -7.01
CA GLN A 167 7.97 14.19 -8.05
C GLN A 167 6.87 15.00 -8.74
N SER A 168 6.13 15.81 -7.99
CA SER A 168 5.03 16.61 -8.53
C SER A 168 5.52 17.93 -9.14
N GLY A 169 5.25 18.13 -10.43
CA GLY A 169 5.56 19.39 -11.12
C GLY A 169 4.74 20.57 -10.59
N ALA A 170 3.43 20.41 -10.43
CA ALA A 170 2.55 21.47 -9.94
C ALA A 170 2.92 21.89 -8.50
N PHE A 171 3.15 20.91 -7.62
CA PHE A 171 3.65 21.19 -6.28
C PHE A 171 5.03 21.84 -6.34
N GLY A 172 5.92 21.42 -7.24
CA GLY A 172 7.23 22.05 -7.40
C GLY A 172 7.16 23.52 -7.77
N ALA A 173 6.30 23.90 -8.72
CA ALA A 173 6.10 25.29 -9.09
C ALA A 173 5.54 26.10 -7.91
N TYR A 174 4.59 25.52 -7.18
CA TYR A 174 4.06 26.10 -5.95
C TYR A 174 5.15 26.25 -4.88
N ALA A 175 5.97 25.24 -4.65
CA ALA A 175 7.04 25.23 -3.66
C ALA A 175 8.12 26.28 -3.99
N TYR A 176 8.44 26.47 -5.27
CA TYR A 176 9.32 27.57 -5.70
C TYR A 176 8.73 28.94 -5.37
N GLY A 177 7.44 29.14 -5.66
CA GLY A 177 6.73 30.37 -5.30
C GLY A 177 6.73 30.60 -3.79
N MET A 178 6.45 29.57 -3.00
CA MET A 178 6.48 29.63 -1.53
C MET A 178 7.88 29.95 -0.99
N ALA A 179 8.94 29.38 -1.57
CA ALA A 179 10.31 29.71 -1.21
C ALA A 179 10.58 31.20 -1.43
N ARG A 180 10.13 31.77 -2.56
CA ARG A 180 10.23 33.22 -2.83
C ARG A 180 9.46 34.04 -1.79
N GLU A 181 8.17 33.75 -1.58
CA GLU A 181 7.32 34.53 -0.67
C GLU A 181 7.81 34.47 0.79
N ARG A 182 8.46 33.38 1.18
CA ARG A 182 9.04 33.20 2.52
C ARG A 182 10.51 33.61 2.63
N GLY A 183 11.11 34.13 1.55
CA GLY A 183 12.53 34.51 1.55
C GLY A 183 13.52 33.33 1.66
N LEU A 184 13.07 32.10 1.45
CA LEU A 184 13.90 30.90 1.54
C LEU A 184 14.79 30.78 0.29
N GLY A 185 16.10 31.01 0.47
CA GLY A 185 17.05 31.03 -0.63
C GLY A 185 17.36 29.64 -1.20
N LEU A 186 17.18 29.48 -2.51
CA LEU A 186 17.36 28.19 -3.20
C LEU A 186 18.76 28.06 -3.82
N SER A 187 19.35 26.87 -3.71
CA SER A 187 20.53 26.45 -4.48
C SER A 187 20.10 25.78 -5.78
N THR A 188 19.25 24.75 -5.67
CA THR A 188 18.77 23.92 -6.77
C THR A 188 17.29 23.60 -6.58
N TRP A 189 16.55 23.48 -7.67
CA TRP A 189 15.16 23.01 -7.71
C TRP A 189 15.02 21.99 -8.83
N VAL A 190 14.48 20.80 -8.54
CA VAL A 190 14.33 19.72 -9.52
C VAL A 190 12.92 19.14 -9.42
N ALA A 191 12.20 19.12 -10.54
CA ALA A 191 10.95 18.40 -10.68
C ALA A 191 11.19 17.14 -11.51
N THR A 192 11.10 15.96 -10.91
CA THR A 192 11.50 14.69 -11.53
C THR A 192 10.42 14.08 -12.43
N GLY A 193 9.14 14.39 -12.20
CA GLY A 193 8.03 13.89 -13.01
C GLY A 193 7.84 12.38 -12.84
N ASN A 194 7.77 11.65 -13.94
CA ASN A 194 7.50 10.20 -13.93
C ASN A 194 8.68 9.33 -13.47
N GLU A 195 9.88 9.91 -13.27
CA GLU A 195 11.08 9.19 -12.82
C GLU A 195 11.43 7.95 -13.67
N GLY A 196 11.42 8.10 -15.00
CA GLY A 196 11.78 7.01 -15.91
C GLY A 196 13.24 6.56 -15.79
N ASP A 197 14.12 7.43 -15.32
CA ASP A 197 15.53 7.15 -15.04
C ASP A 197 16.02 7.88 -13.77
N ILE A 198 16.21 9.20 -13.82
CA ILE A 198 16.61 9.99 -12.65
C ILE A 198 15.42 10.16 -11.70
N ASP A 199 15.59 9.74 -10.45
CA ASP A 199 14.58 9.81 -9.39
C ASP A 199 14.97 10.77 -8.25
N VAL A 200 14.02 11.02 -7.34
CA VAL A 200 14.24 11.83 -6.12
C VAL A 200 15.46 11.36 -5.33
N ALA A 201 15.70 10.04 -5.23
CA ALA A 201 16.80 9.52 -4.43
C ALA A 201 18.16 9.87 -5.04
N GLU A 202 18.32 9.78 -6.37
CA GLU A 202 19.54 10.23 -7.05
C GLU A 202 19.76 11.74 -6.89
N CYS A 203 18.69 12.55 -6.96
CA CYS A 203 18.78 13.98 -6.71
C CYS A 203 19.22 14.30 -5.28
N ILE A 204 18.69 13.60 -4.26
CA ILE A 204 19.15 13.74 -2.86
C ILE A 204 20.64 13.37 -2.76
N ALA A 205 21.05 12.26 -3.38
CA ALA A 205 22.44 11.81 -3.35
C ALA A 205 23.41 12.78 -4.04
N TRP A 206 22.96 13.46 -5.10
CA TRP A 206 23.72 14.53 -5.74
C TRP A 206 23.78 15.80 -4.89
N MET A 207 22.64 16.26 -4.35
CA MET A 207 22.58 17.43 -3.46
C MET A 207 23.41 17.22 -2.17
N ALA A 208 23.54 15.97 -1.72
CA ALA A 208 24.42 15.60 -0.62
C ALA A 208 25.90 15.94 -0.92
N GLN A 209 26.31 15.92 -2.18
CA GLN A 209 27.69 16.22 -2.62
C GLN A 209 27.85 17.67 -3.11
N ASP A 210 26.77 18.33 -3.53
CA ASP A 210 26.81 19.70 -4.05
C ASP A 210 27.21 20.73 -2.97
N PRO A 211 28.33 21.46 -3.11
CA PRO A 211 28.75 22.45 -2.11
C PRO A 211 27.80 23.63 -1.95
N ALA A 212 26.92 23.91 -2.93
CA ALA A 212 25.94 24.99 -2.80
C ALA A 212 24.72 24.60 -1.95
N THR A 213 24.45 23.31 -1.77
CA THR A 213 23.27 22.82 -1.05
C THR A 213 23.63 22.39 0.36
N HIS A 214 23.01 23.00 1.37
CA HIS A 214 23.19 22.69 2.80
C HIS A 214 21.95 22.02 3.41
N VAL A 215 20.75 22.32 2.90
CA VAL A 215 19.48 21.72 3.34
C VAL A 215 18.76 21.16 2.13
N ILE A 216 18.22 19.94 2.26
CA ILE A 216 17.52 19.25 1.17
C ILE A 216 16.05 19.10 1.54
N MET A 217 15.18 19.57 0.66
CA MET A 217 13.73 19.44 0.75
C MET A 217 13.25 18.47 -0.32
N ALA A 218 12.56 17.40 0.07
CA ALA A 218 12.07 16.37 -0.83
C ALA A 218 10.54 16.21 -0.75
N TYR A 219 9.86 16.20 -1.88
CA TYR A 219 8.45 15.85 -1.98
C TYR A 219 8.30 14.55 -2.77
N MET A 220 7.69 13.54 -2.14
CA MET A 220 7.59 12.18 -2.64
C MET A 220 6.14 11.66 -2.57
N GLU A 221 5.70 11.07 -3.66
CA GLU A 221 4.47 10.32 -3.81
C GLU A 221 4.73 8.81 -3.63
N GLY A 222 5.84 8.32 -4.14
CA GLY A 222 6.28 6.92 -4.03
C GLY A 222 7.80 6.78 -4.19
N CYS A 223 8.28 5.54 -4.23
CA CYS A 223 9.68 5.21 -4.52
C CYS A 223 9.74 3.87 -5.26
N HIS A 224 10.57 3.79 -6.29
CA HIS A 224 10.79 2.55 -7.05
C HIS A 224 11.91 1.68 -6.47
N ASP A 225 12.93 2.30 -5.86
CA ASP A 225 14.14 1.64 -5.39
C ASP A 225 14.46 2.09 -3.95
N GLY A 226 13.96 1.32 -2.98
CA GLY A 226 14.16 1.63 -1.56
C GLY A 226 15.63 1.52 -1.13
N ALA A 227 16.44 0.69 -1.78
CA ALA A 227 17.87 0.58 -1.46
C ALA A 227 18.62 1.86 -1.85
N ARG A 228 18.29 2.43 -3.02
CA ARG A 228 18.82 3.71 -3.46
C ARG A 228 18.40 4.87 -2.56
N LEU A 229 17.13 4.91 -2.15
CA LEU A 229 16.64 5.92 -1.20
C LEU A 229 17.39 5.84 0.15
N LYS A 230 17.57 4.62 0.69
CA LYS A 230 18.39 4.40 1.90
C LYS A 230 19.81 4.94 1.73
N GLY A 231 20.45 4.62 0.61
CA GLY A 231 21.80 5.10 0.28
C GLY A 231 21.88 6.63 0.15
N ALA A 232 20.90 7.26 -0.48
CA ALA A 232 20.84 8.71 -0.67
C ALA A 232 20.70 9.45 0.67
N LEU A 233 19.78 9.00 1.54
CA LEU A 233 19.59 9.58 2.86
C LEU A 233 20.83 9.37 3.75
N ALA A 234 21.45 8.18 3.71
CA ALA A 234 22.69 7.93 4.41
C ALA A 234 23.83 8.84 3.94
N SER A 235 23.94 9.08 2.63
CA SER A 235 24.91 10.00 2.04
C SER A 235 24.69 11.44 2.50
N ALA A 236 23.44 11.92 2.46
CA ALA A 236 23.09 13.26 2.95
C ALA A 236 23.43 13.44 4.44
N ARG A 237 23.11 12.44 5.27
CA ARG A 237 23.48 12.41 6.69
C ARG A 237 24.99 12.44 6.89
N ALA A 238 25.75 11.62 6.15
CA ALA A 238 27.21 11.59 6.25
C ALA A 238 27.86 12.92 5.82
N ALA A 239 27.25 13.63 4.86
CA ALA A 239 27.64 14.97 4.45
C ALA A 239 27.19 16.08 5.42
N GLY A 240 26.47 15.75 6.50
CA GLY A 240 25.94 16.72 7.46
C GLY A 240 24.82 17.59 6.90
N LYS A 241 24.12 17.13 5.86
CA LYS A 241 23.06 17.88 5.15
C LYS A 241 21.68 17.35 5.53
N PRO A 242 20.89 18.12 6.30
CA PRO A 242 19.55 17.73 6.72
C PRO A 242 18.62 17.50 5.53
N VAL A 243 17.81 16.44 5.60
CA VAL A 243 16.75 16.13 4.63
C VAL A 243 15.38 16.29 5.29
N VAL A 244 14.58 17.23 4.81
CA VAL A 244 13.17 17.39 5.18
C VAL A 244 12.32 16.79 4.06
N VAL A 245 11.41 15.89 4.38
CA VAL A 245 10.61 15.15 3.40
C VAL A 245 9.11 15.29 3.65
N VAL A 246 8.35 15.51 2.58
CA VAL A 246 6.90 15.30 2.54
C VAL A 246 6.63 14.04 1.74
N LYS A 247 6.14 12.99 2.42
CA LYS A 247 5.63 11.77 1.78
C LYS A 247 4.11 11.76 1.85
N VAL A 248 3.47 11.91 0.69
CA VAL A 248 2.01 11.83 0.55
C VAL A 248 1.55 10.38 0.37
N GLY A 249 0.23 10.15 0.31
CA GLY A 249 -0.33 8.81 0.20
C GLY A 249 -0.32 8.00 1.49
N ARG A 250 -0.53 8.66 2.64
CA ARG A 250 -0.42 8.04 3.98
C ARG A 250 -1.59 7.14 4.36
N THR A 251 -2.74 7.39 3.75
CA THR A 251 -3.96 6.62 3.94
C THR A 251 -4.21 5.83 2.67
N GLU A 252 -4.99 4.76 2.75
CA GLU A 252 -5.38 3.98 1.58
C GLU A 252 -5.96 4.88 0.46
N LEU A 253 -6.87 5.80 0.82
CA LEU A 253 -7.43 6.78 -0.10
C LEU A 253 -6.36 7.68 -0.74
N GLY A 254 -5.43 8.19 0.06
CA GLY A 254 -4.35 9.03 -0.44
C GLY A 254 -3.37 8.25 -1.32
N ALA A 255 -3.08 7.00 -0.97
CA ALA A 255 -2.19 6.11 -1.71
C ALA A 255 -2.79 5.78 -3.09
N GLN A 256 -4.09 5.48 -3.15
CA GLN A 256 -4.82 5.26 -4.40
C GLN A 256 -4.81 6.49 -5.31
N ALA A 257 -5.02 7.68 -4.72
CA ALA A 257 -4.92 8.95 -5.46
C ALA A 257 -3.52 9.17 -6.03
N ALA A 258 -2.47 9.02 -5.21
CA ALA A 258 -1.07 9.18 -5.65
C ALA A 258 -0.67 8.16 -6.73
N ALA A 259 -1.03 6.89 -6.57
CA ALA A 259 -0.72 5.83 -7.52
C ALA A 259 -1.33 6.08 -8.92
N SER A 260 -2.50 6.73 -8.96
CA SER A 260 -3.17 7.12 -10.20
C SER A 260 -2.47 8.28 -10.94
N HIS A 261 -1.57 9.02 -10.25
CA HIS A 261 -0.91 10.21 -10.77
C HIS A 261 0.54 9.98 -11.25
N THR A 262 1.32 9.07 -10.64
CA THR A 262 2.77 8.95 -10.91
C THR A 262 3.29 7.55 -11.21
N ALA A 263 2.43 6.53 -11.35
CA ALA A 263 2.81 5.14 -11.67
C ALA A 263 3.83 4.49 -10.69
N ALA A 264 4.13 5.13 -9.57
CA ALA A 264 4.98 4.62 -8.50
C ALA A 264 4.18 3.78 -7.49
N LEU A 265 4.77 2.71 -6.98
CA LEU A 265 4.16 1.93 -5.92
C LEU A 265 4.10 2.76 -4.62
N ALA A 266 2.93 2.79 -4.01
CA ALA A 266 2.77 3.25 -2.63
C ALA A 266 3.11 2.06 -1.70
N GLY A 267 4.28 2.09 -1.06
CA GLY A 267 4.63 1.15 0.02
C GLY A 267 3.95 1.52 1.35
N ASP A 268 4.14 0.68 2.38
CA ASP A 268 3.53 0.92 3.70
C ASP A 268 4.01 2.25 4.31
N ASP A 269 3.07 3.11 4.71
CA ASP A 269 3.36 4.42 5.29
C ASP A 269 4.16 4.30 6.59
N ALA A 270 3.88 3.28 7.41
CA ALA A 270 4.60 3.03 8.64
C ALA A 270 6.07 2.65 8.37
N ALA A 271 6.32 1.88 7.31
CA ALA A 271 7.66 1.51 6.88
C ALA A 271 8.44 2.72 6.34
N PHE A 272 7.81 3.59 5.54
CA PHE A 272 8.44 4.86 5.13
C PHE A 272 8.76 5.78 6.31
N ASP A 273 7.85 5.88 7.28
CA ASP A 273 8.07 6.68 8.49
C ASP A 273 9.27 6.18 9.29
N ALA A 274 9.35 4.85 9.47
CA ALA A 274 10.49 4.19 10.10
C ALA A 274 11.80 4.42 9.34
N LEU A 275 11.77 4.31 8.01
CA LEU A 275 12.91 4.59 7.13
C LEU A 275 13.43 6.01 7.32
N PHE A 276 12.57 7.03 7.24
CA PHE A 276 13.01 8.42 7.37
C PHE A 276 13.65 8.68 8.75
N ARG A 277 13.03 8.21 9.83
CA ARG A 277 13.62 8.34 11.18
C ARG A 277 14.97 7.62 11.31
N GLN A 278 15.09 6.41 10.77
CA GLN A 278 16.30 5.58 10.86
C GLN A 278 17.46 6.15 10.03
N TYR A 279 17.16 6.73 8.88
CA TYR A 279 18.14 7.30 7.96
C TYR A 279 18.32 8.83 8.11
N GLY A 280 17.71 9.42 9.13
CA GLY A 280 17.95 10.80 9.54
C GLY A 280 17.25 11.88 8.72
N ALA A 281 16.13 11.55 8.08
CA ALA A 281 15.25 12.51 7.41
C ALA A 281 14.07 12.90 8.30
N TRP A 282 13.76 14.20 8.37
CA TRP A 282 12.58 14.70 9.08
C TRP A 282 11.36 14.66 8.17
N ARG A 283 10.33 13.92 8.56
CA ARG A 283 9.08 13.83 7.81
C ARG A 283 8.11 14.94 8.22
N ALA A 284 7.97 15.96 7.38
CA ALA A 284 6.97 17.00 7.56
C ALA A 284 5.57 16.48 7.21
N ARG A 285 4.57 16.84 8.03
CA ARG A 285 3.15 16.46 7.87
C ARG A 285 2.33 17.53 7.16
N THR A 286 2.83 18.76 7.12
CA THR A 286 2.18 19.90 6.47
C THR A 286 3.17 20.69 5.62
N ILE A 287 2.64 21.49 4.69
CA ILE A 287 3.46 22.41 3.87
C ILE A 287 4.11 23.46 4.78
N ASP A 288 3.39 23.97 5.77
CA ASP A 288 3.93 24.93 6.74
C ASP A 288 5.14 24.36 7.45
N GLU A 289 5.03 23.16 8.02
CA GLU A 289 6.15 22.47 8.68
C GLU A 289 7.32 22.21 7.72
N PHE A 290 7.03 21.80 6.48
CA PHE A 290 8.04 21.54 5.45
C PHE A 290 8.93 22.75 5.21
N PHE A 291 8.34 23.95 5.09
CA PHE A 291 9.08 25.19 4.91
C PHE A 291 9.66 25.75 6.21
N ASP A 292 8.94 25.67 7.33
CA ASP A 292 9.39 26.20 8.61
C ASP A 292 10.65 25.49 9.12
N VAL A 293 10.71 24.15 8.98
CA VAL A 293 11.89 23.37 9.36
C VAL A 293 13.07 23.68 8.44
N ALA A 294 12.85 23.74 7.12
CA ALA A 294 13.91 24.08 6.16
C ALA A 294 14.46 25.50 6.40
N HIS A 295 13.59 26.46 6.68
CA HIS A 295 13.96 27.82 7.06
C HIS A 295 14.76 27.85 8.37
N GLY A 296 14.28 27.13 9.39
CA GLY A 296 14.97 26.98 10.67
C GLY A 296 16.41 26.49 10.52
N LEU A 297 16.61 25.47 9.69
CA LEU A 297 17.92 24.88 9.39
C LEU A 297 18.82 25.84 8.60
N ALA A 298 18.25 26.57 7.62
CA ALA A 298 19.00 27.50 6.79
C ALA A 298 19.45 28.75 7.55
N VAL A 299 18.64 29.26 8.49
CA VAL A 299 18.90 30.51 9.21
C VAL A 299 19.69 30.29 10.50
N SER A 300 19.30 29.33 11.33
CA SER A 300 19.80 29.22 12.71
C SER A 300 20.81 28.10 12.96
N GLY A 301 20.84 27.09 12.09
CA GLY A 301 21.63 25.87 12.30
C GLY A 301 21.04 24.92 13.34
N LEU A 302 21.89 24.08 13.94
CA LEU A 302 21.50 23.05 14.90
C LEU A 302 21.79 23.48 16.35
N PRO A 303 20.98 23.05 17.34
CA PRO A 303 21.22 23.38 18.75
C PRO A 303 22.46 22.70 19.31
N ALA A 304 23.13 23.36 20.25
CA ALA A 304 24.30 22.81 20.94
C ALA A 304 23.95 21.56 21.77
N ASN A 305 22.76 21.55 22.39
CA ASN A 305 22.22 20.43 23.17
C ASN A 305 20.69 20.33 23.12
N GLY A 306 20.13 19.26 23.70
CA GLY A 306 18.67 19.03 23.69
C GLY A 306 17.88 19.83 24.72
N LYS A 307 18.55 20.60 25.59
CA LYS A 307 17.88 21.42 26.60
C LYS A 307 17.37 22.70 25.99
N VAL A 308 16.07 22.97 26.15
CA VAL A 308 15.41 24.16 25.61
C VAL A 308 15.08 25.13 26.73
N GLY A 309 15.60 26.35 26.61
CA GLY A 309 15.22 27.46 27.46
C GLY A 309 13.93 28.10 26.95
N LEU A 310 12.92 28.22 27.80
CA LEU A 310 11.67 28.92 27.51
C LEU A 310 11.62 30.21 28.34
N LEU A 311 11.69 31.37 27.69
CA LEU A 311 11.59 32.69 28.31
C LEU A 311 10.31 33.37 27.83
N THR A 312 9.48 33.86 28.74
CA THR A 312 8.17 34.44 28.41
C THR A 312 7.86 35.67 29.26
N VAL A 313 6.98 36.52 28.73
CA VAL A 313 6.36 37.65 29.45
C VAL A 313 4.93 37.34 29.92
N SER A 314 4.47 36.11 29.66
CA SER A 314 3.13 35.62 29.96
C SER A 314 3.18 34.19 30.50
N GLY A 315 2.75 34.01 31.75
CA GLY A 315 2.68 32.69 32.38
C GLY A 315 1.75 31.71 31.66
N GLY A 316 0.63 32.19 31.11
CA GLY A 316 -0.30 31.34 30.35
C GLY A 316 0.32 30.76 29.07
N VAL A 317 1.11 31.57 28.34
CA VAL A 317 1.85 31.08 27.17
C VAL A 317 3.08 30.26 27.58
N GLY A 318 3.66 30.54 28.75
CA GLY A 318 4.68 29.69 29.34
C GLY A 318 4.21 28.24 29.50
N VAL A 319 3.01 28.03 30.04
CA VAL A 319 2.42 26.68 30.15
C VAL A 319 2.24 26.04 28.77
N LEU A 320 1.68 26.77 27.79
CA LEU A 320 1.51 26.29 26.42
C LEU A 320 2.84 25.84 25.79
N LEU A 321 3.91 26.62 25.98
CA LEU A 321 5.25 26.30 25.49
C LEU A 321 5.82 25.05 26.16
N ALA A 322 5.62 24.88 27.47
CA ALA A 322 6.07 23.72 28.21
C ALA A 322 5.33 22.45 27.76
N ASP A 323 4.01 22.52 27.58
CA ASP A 323 3.19 21.41 27.07
C ASP A 323 3.64 21.02 25.65
N ALA A 324 3.77 22.01 24.75
CA ALA A 324 4.24 21.76 23.39
C ALA A 324 5.65 21.15 23.34
N ALA A 325 6.55 21.60 24.21
CA ALA A 325 7.92 21.09 24.28
C ALA A 325 7.94 19.64 24.81
N ALA A 326 7.12 19.34 25.82
CA ALA A 326 6.97 18.00 26.36
C ALA A 326 6.38 17.02 25.33
N ASP A 327 5.32 17.43 24.62
CA ASP A 327 4.70 16.65 23.55
C ASP A 327 5.68 16.38 22.39
N ALA A 328 6.58 17.33 22.13
CA ALA A 328 7.64 17.20 21.13
C ALA A 328 8.88 16.43 21.63
N GLY A 329 8.91 16.00 22.90
CA GLY A 329 10.02 15.25 23.50
C GLY A 329 11.29 16.07 23.79
N LEU A 330 11.17 17.39 23.90
CA LEU A 330 12.29 18.29 24.20
C LEU A 330 12.59 18.34 25.70
N ASP A 331 13.86 18.51 26.06
CA ASP A 331 14.28 18.60 27.47
C ASP A 331 14.05 20.02 28.01
N VAL A 332 12.99 20.19 28.80
CA VAL A 332 12.66 21.43 29.53
C VAL A 332 13.17 21.41 30.98
N ALA A 333 14.38 20.86 31.20
CA ALA A 333 15.01 20.78 32.51
C ALA A 333 14.94 22.11 33.30
N PRO A 334 14.74 22.04 34.62
CA PRO A 334 14.59 23.22 35.43
C PRO A 334 15.90 24.02 35.51
N LEU A 335 15.78 25.35 35.55
CA LEU A 335 16.91 26.24 35.74
C LEU A 335 17.60 25.95 37.09
N PRO A 336 18.93 25.93 37.21
CA PRO A 336 19.60 25.68 38.48
C PRO A 336 19.23 26.71 39.56
N ALA A 337 19.10 26.29 40.82
CA ALA A 337 18.63 27.16 41.92
C ALA A 337 19.45 28.46 42.08
N ALA A 338 20.77 28.41 41.89
CA ALA A 338 21.61 29.60 41.92
C ALA A 338 21.32 30.60 40.78
N ALA A 339 20.97 30.09 39.60
CA ALA A 339 20.55 30.91 38.46
C ALA A 339 19.13 31.47 38.65
N GLN A 340 18.23 30.70 39.25
CA GLN A 340 16.91 31.18 39.68
C GLN A 340 17.03 32.37 40.64
N GLN A 341 17.93 32.27 41.63
CA GLN A 341 18.14 33.35 42.61
C GLN A 341 18.61 34.66 41.96
N ARG A 342 19.52 34.61 40.98
CA ARG A 342 19.96 35.80 40.24
C ARG A 342 18.82 36.53 39.54
N ILE A 343 17.84 35.79 39.02
CA ILE A 343 16.66 36.39 38.39
C ILE A 343 15.73 36.97 39.47
N LEU A 344 15.51 36.24 40.58
CA LEU A 344 14.67 36.71 41.69
C LEU A 344 15.22 37.97 42.37
N ASP A 345 16.54 38.13 42.45
CA ASP A 345 17.19 39.32 43.00
C ASP A 345 16.87 40.60 42.18
N ARG A 346 16.46 40.42 40.91
CA ARG A 346 16.01 41.51 40.01
C ARG A 346 14.49 41.58 39.90
N VAL A 347 13.81 40.44 39.85
CA VAL A 347 12.35 40.30 39.71
C VAL A 347 11.83 39.33 40.77
N PRO A 348 11.53 39.81 42.00
CA PRO A 348 11.19 38.94 43.14
C PRO A 348 9.97 38.04 42.95
N PHE A 349 9.10 38.38 41.99
CA PHE A 349 7.87 37.65 41.68
C PHE A 349 7.91 36.90 40.35
N ALA A 350 9.08 36.80 39.70
CA ALA A 350 9.24 35.99 38.48
C ALA A 350 9.06 34.50 38.78
N ALA A 351 8.47 33.77 37.82
CA ALA A 351 8.58 32.30 37.82
C ALA A 351 9.92 31.94 37.17
N THR A 352 10.82 31.26 37.88
CA THR A 352 12.22 31.09 37.42
C THR A 352 12.60 29.66 37.06
N ARG A 353 11.65 28.72 37.12
CA ARG A 353 11.97 27.28 37.04
C ARG A 353 12.26 26.77 35.62
N ASN A 354 11.89 27.48 34.55
CA ASN A 354 11.77 27.00 33.15
C ASN A 354 10.40 26.35 32.89
N PRO A 355 9.48 27.03 32.19
CA PRO A 355 9.62 28.37 31.61
C PRO A 355 9.96 29.46 32.64
N VAL A 356 10.79 30.42 32.24
CA VAL A 356 11.08 31.63 33.01
C VAL A 356 10.08 32.70 32.59
N ASP A 357 9.24 33.15 33.51
CA ASP A 357 8.28 34.23 33.30
C ASP A 357 8.74 35.50 34.02
N VAL A 358 9.19 36.49 33.24
CA VAL A 358 9.61 37.82 33.74
C VAL A 358 8.46 38.82 33.83
N THR A 359 7.24 38.39 33.50
CA THR A 359 5.99 39.18 33.52
C THR A 359 6.03 40.41 32.61
N GLY A 360 4.98 41.24 32.68
CA GLY A 360 4.92 42.52 31.97
C GLY A 360 5.94 43.57 32.45
N GLN A 361 6.69 43.33 33.54
CA GLN A 361 7.67 44.28 34.08
C GLN A 361 8.78 44.64 33.07
N VAL A 362 9.03 43.77 32.08
CA VAL A 362 9.90 44.08 30.93
C VAL A 362 9.52 45.37 30.20
N THR A 363 8.26 45.82 30.30
CA THR A 363 7.79 47.08 29.72
C THR A 363 8.43 48.30 30.42
N SER A 364 8.65 48.21 31.74
CA SER A 364 9.27 49.28 32.54
C SER A 364 10.78 49.10 32.69
N GLU A 365 11.27 47.86 32.63
CA GLU A 365 12.69 47.50 32.72
C GLU A 365 13.10 46.51 31.62
N PRO A 366 13.34 46.97 30.39
CA PRO A 366 13.62 46.10 29.23
C PRO A 366 14.85 45.19 29.41
N ASP A 367 15.86 45.66 30.15
CA ASP A 367 17.12 44.95 30.40
C ASP A 367 16.91 43.61 31.15
N LEU A 368 15.76 43.41 31.80
CA LEU A 368 15.41 42.15 32.48
C LEU A 368 15.39 40.95 31.52
N LEU A 369 14.96 41.17 30.27
CA LEU A 369 14.93 40.11 29.26
C LEU A 369 16.34 39.66 28.89
N GLU A 370 17.27 40.61 28.78
CA GLU A 370 18.68 40.35 28.50
C GLU A 370 19.33 39.55 29.63
N VAL A 371 19.08 39.96 30.88
CA VAL A 371 19.61 39.26 32.06
C VAL A 371 19.09 37.83 32.12
N ALA A 372 17.77 37.63 31.99
CA ALA A 372 17.16 36.30 32.05
C ALA A 372 17.66 35.40 30.90
N ALA A 373 17.72 35.91 29.67
CA ALA A 373 18.22 35.16 28.51
C ALA A 373 19.68 34.72 28.69
N ASN A 374 20.55 35.61 29.18
CA ASN A 374 21.96 35.30 29.44
C ASN A 374 22.12 34.28 30.57
N VAL A 375 21.37 34.42 31.66
CA VAL A 375 21.36 33.48 32.80
C VAL A 375 20.96 32.08 32.32
N MET A 376 19.88 31.99 31.54
CA MET A 376 19.42 30.72 30.98
C MET A 376 20.49 30.08 30.11
N LEU A 377 21.07 30.82 29.15
CA LEU A 377 22.08 30.25 28.26
C LEU A 377 23.40 29.93 29.01
N ARG A 378 24.01 30.87 29.74
CA ARG A 378 25.29 30.63 30.42
C ARG A 378 25.19 29.58 31.52
N GLU A 379 24.23 29.74 32.43
CA GLU A 379 24.23 29.01 33.70
C GLU A 379 23.23 27.86 33.70
N GLY A 380 22.10 28.02 32.99
CA GLY A 380 21.20 26.90 32.69
C GLY A 380 21.79 25.91 31.67
N GLY A 381 22.71 26.38 30.82
CA GLY A 381 23.36 25.55 29.81
C GLY A 381 22.41 25.09 28.71
N TYR A 382 21.32 25.82 28.46
CA TYR A 382 20.35 25.48 27.42
C TYR A 382 20.98 25.60 26.03
N GLY A 383 20.73 24.62 25.17
CA GLY A 383 21.26 24.52 23.80
C GLY A 383 20.50 25.37 22.78
N SER A 384 19.29 25.80 23.13
CA SER A 384 18.50 26.77 22.39
C SER A 384 17.66 27.62 23.37
N LEU A 385 17.18 28.78 22.90
CA LEU A 385 16.34 29.68 23.67
C LEU A 385 15.16 30.15 22.82
N LEU A 386 13.93 29.97 23.32
CA LEU A 386 12.72 30.58 22.78
C LEU A 386 12.28 31.72 23.70
N VAL A 387 12.10 32.90 23.13
CA VAL A 387 11.67 34.13 23.81
C VAL A 387 10.30 34.56 23.30
N PHE A 388 9.27 34.51 24.15
CA PHE A 388 7.92 34.94 23.81
C PHE A 388 7.66 36.38 24.28
N LEU A 389 7.25 37.26 23.35
CA LEU A 389 7.03 38.70 23.60
C LEU A 389 5.61 39.19 23.23
N ALA A 390 4.70 38.29 22.84
CA ALA A 390 3.34 38.63 22.44
C ALA A 390 3.28 39.77 21.40
N ALA A 391 2.33 40.70 21.55
CA ALA A 391 2.18 41.87 20.69
C ALA A 391 3.19 43.00 21.00
N ALA A 392 3.98 42.90 22.07
CA ALA A 392 4.92 43.95 22.45
C ALA A 392 6.01 44.17 21.39
N GLY A 393 6.34 43.13 20.61
CA GLY A 393 7.32 43.21 19.51
C GLY A 393 6.92 44.11 18.34
N LEU A 394 5.68 44.62 18.29
CA LEU A 394 5.28 45.64 17.32
C LEU A 394 5.69 47.06 17.74
N THR A 395 6.15 47.25 18.98
CA THR A 395 6.57 48.57 19.45
C THR A 395 8.03 48.87 19.06
N PRO A 396 8.37 50.09 18.59
CA PRO A 396 9.74 50.40 18.15
C PRO A 396 10.82 50.17 19.23
N VAL A 397 10.47 50.42 20.49
CA VAL A 397 11.38 50.19 21.64
C VAL A 397 11.69 48.69 21.78
N MET A 398 10.67 47.83 21.69
CA MET A 398 10.85 46.39 21.78
C MET A 398 11.55 45.83 20.55
N GLN A 399 11.29 46.35 19.36
CA GLN A 399 11.99 45.96 18.12
C GLN A 399 13.50 46.24 18.22
N GLN A 400 13.88 47.43 18.70
CA GLN A 400 15.29 47.77 18.89
C GLN A 400 15.94 46.89 19.96
N MET A 401 15.22 46.59 21.05
CA MET A 401 15.71 45.71 22.10
C MET A 401 15.91 44.28 21.59
N GLN A 402 14.93 43.72 20.84
CA GLN A 402 15.05 42.40 20.21
C GLN A 402 16.31 42.30 19.35
N LEU A 403 16.60 43.31 18.52
CA LEU A 403 17.80 43.35 17.68
C LEU A 403 19.09 43.42 18.51
N ASN A 404 19.11 44.23 19.57
CA ASN A 404 20.26 44.34 20.46
C ASN A 404 20.54 43.01 21.19
N LEU A 405 19.48 42.41 21.73
CA LEU A 405 19.55 41.10 22.38
C LEU A 405 19.99 40.01 21.40
N ALA A 406 19.39 39.96 20.21
CA ALA A 406 19.77 39.02 19.15
C ALA A 406 21.26 39.13 18.81
N ARG A 407 21.77 40.34 18.55
CA ARG A 407 23.20 40.58 18.26
C ARG A 407 24.10 40.09 19.38
N GLN A 408 23.74 40.39 20.63
CA GLN A 408 24.51 39.96 21.79
C GLN A 408 24.51 38.45 21.95
N LEU A 409 23.33 37.82 21.96
CA LEU A 409 23.20 36.37 22.16
C LEU A 409 23.87 35.59 21.03
N ARG A 410 23.74 36.03 19.78
CA ARG A 410 24.37 35.34 18.63
C ARG A 410 25.88 35.54 18.59
N ARG A 411 26.42 36.63 19.14
CA ARG A 411 27.86 36.83 19.33
C ARG A 411 28.41 35.96 20.47
N ASP A 412 27.71 35.93 21.61
CA ASP A 412 28.17 35.27 22.82
C ASP A 412 27.91 33.74 22.77
N PHE A 413 26.90 33.30 22.01
CA PHE A 413 26.48 31.90 21.83
C PHE A 413 26.17 31.58 20.35
N PRO A 414 27.17 31.61 19.46
CA PRO A 414 26.96 31.43 18.01
C PRO A 414 26.42 30.04 17.63
N ASP A 415 26.59 29.04 18.51
CA ASP A 415 26.16 27.65 18.37
C ASP A 415 24.76 27.37 18.93
N ARG A 416 24.04 28.41 19.38
CA ARG A 416 22.71 28.26 20.02
C ARG A 416 21.62 28.98 19.24
N PRO A 417 20.65 28.25 18.69
CA PRO A 417 19.47 28.84 18.07
C PRO A 417 18.71 29.70 19.07
N VAL A 418 18.40 30.93 18.65
CA VAL A 418 17.56 31.87 19.39
C VAL A 418 16.31 32.11 18.57
N VAL A 419 15.16 31.94 19.19
CA VAL A 419 13.85 32.06 18.56
C VAL A 419 13.04 33.14 19.25
N PHE A 420 12.55 34.11 18.50
CA PHE A 420 11.60 35.10 18.98
C PHE A 420 10.18 34.71 18.56
N SER A 421 9.35 34.34 19.52
CA SER A 421 7.92 34.17 19.29
C SER A 421 7.19 35.48 19.59
N THR A 422 6.85 36.22 18.52
CA THR A 422 6.36 37.60 18.60
C THR A 422 5.57 37.96 17.35
N LEU A 423 4.69 38.95 17.45
CA LEU A 423 4.24 39.68 16.27
C LEU A 423 5.38 40.59 15.79
N ALA A 424 5.74 40.50 14.51
CA ALA A 424 6.78 41.29 13.87
C ALA A 424 6.34 41.69 12.45
N ASP A 425 6.73 42.88 12.01
CA ASP A 425 6.62 43.26 10.60
C ASP A 425 7.77 42.62 9.77
N PRO A 426 7.64 42.52 8.44
CA PRO A 426 8.64 41.85 7.60
C PRO A 426 10.06 42.42 7.69
N ARG A 427 10.22 43.72 7.98
CA ARG A 427 11.56 44.33 8.12
C ARG A 427 12.22 43.87 9.39
N GLN A 428 11.47 43.84 10.50
CA GLN A 428 11.97 43.36 11.78
C GLN A 428 12.31 41.87 11.71
N GLN A 429 11.45 41.06 11.07
CA GLN A 429 11.72 39.64 10.84
C GLN A 429 13.03 39.44 10.07
N CYS A 430 13.18 40.09 8.91
CA CYS A 430 14.39 39.99 8.09
C CYS A 430 15.65 40.41 8.86
N ALA A 431 15.58 41.50 9.63
CA ALA A 431 16.72 41.97 10.43
C ALA A 431 17.12 41.02 11.57
N LEU A 432 16.18 40.27 12.14
CA LEU A 432 16.48 39.22 13.13
C LEU A 432 17.05 37.96 12.46
N GLU A 433 16.52 37.58 11.31
CA GLU A 433 16.99 36.42 10.53
C GLU A 433 18.40 36.63 9.97
N GLU A 434 18.77 37.85 9.56
CA GLU A 434 20.15 38.21 9.19
C GLU A 434 21.17 38.00 10.32
N LEU A 435 20.72 38.01 11.58
CA LEU A 435 21.53 37.69 12.76
C LEU A 435 21.54 36.19 13.09
N GLY A 436 20.79 35.37 12.35
CA GLY A 436 20.61 33.94 12.60
C GLY A 436 19.58 33.62 13.69
N CYS A 437 18.67 34.56 14.01
CA CYS A 437 17.54 34.32 14.92
C CYS A 437 16.27 33.97 14.14
N LEU A 438 15.51 33.00 14.62
CA LEU A 438 14.23 32.64 14.03
C LEU A 438 13.10 33.50 14.59
N THR A 439 12.07 33.75 13.79
CA THR A 439 10.87 34.48 14.22
C THR A 439 9.60 33.71 13.90
N PHE A 440 8.69 33.60 14.87
CA PHE A 440 7.40 32.95 14.70
C PHE A 440 6.29 33.73 15.38
N THR A 441 5.12 33.80 14.76
CA THR A 441 3.92 34.36 15.41
C THR A 441 3.26 33.36 16.35
N ASP A 442 3.37 32.06 16.05
CA ASP A 442 2.83 30.96 16.86
C ASP A 442 3.96 30.26 17.66
N PRO A 443 3.94 30.31 19.00
CA PRO A 443 4.93 29.65 19.85
C PRO A 443 4.98 28.13 19.68
N SER A 444 3.85 27.46 19.41
CA SER A 444 3.81 26.00 19.27
C SER A 444 4.49 25.55 17.97
N ARG A 445 4.35 26.32 16.89
CA ARG A 445 5.10 26.09 15.64
C ARG A 445 6.61 26.24 15.84
N ALA A 446 7.04 27.25 16.60
CA ALA A 446 8.44 27.46 16.94
C ALA A 446 9.04 26.26 17.71
N ILE A 447 8.28 25.69 18.65
CA ILE A 447 8.67 24.46 19.35
C ILE A 447 8.81 23.27 18.38
N GLY A 448 7.86 23.11 17.45
CA GLY A 448 7.94 22.06 16.42
C GLY A 448 9.23 22.16 15.58
N VAL A 449 9.64 23.37 15.20
CA VAL A 449 10.92 23.59 14.50
C VAL A 449 12.11 23.25 15.39
N LEU A 450 12.12 23.69 16.66
CA LEU A 450 13.19 23.34 17.59
C LEU A 450 13.32 21.82 17.79
N ALA A 451 12.21 21.09 17.80
CA ALA A 451 12.20 19.62 17.84
C ALA A 451 12.86 19.00 16.60
N ALA A 452 12.55 19.52 15.40
CA ALA A 452 13.19 19.07 14.17
C ALA A 452 14.70 19.38 14.16
N LEU A 453 15.12 20.58 14.60
CA LEU A 453 16.53 20.93 14.72
C LEU A 453 17.26 20.01 15.72
N HIS A 454 16.62 19.71 16.85
CA HIS A 454 17.14 18.76 17.83
C HIS A 454 17.29 17.35 17.24
N PHE A 455 16.30 16.87 16.47
CA PHE A 455 16.38 15.59 15.77
C PHE A 455 17.61 15.51 14.86
N PHE A 456 17.85 16.51 14.01
CA PHE A 456 19.02 16.49 13.11
C PHE A 456 20.35 16.51 13.86
N ARG A 457 20.42 17.22 14.99
CA ARG A 457 21.59 17.19 15.89
C ARG A 457 21.86 15.78 16.41
N GLU A 458 20.84 15.08 16.92
CA GLU A 458 21.01 13.71 17.39
C GLU A 458 21.47 12.76 16.27
N GLN A 459 20.89 12.92 15.08
CA GLN A 459 21.24 12.10 13.92
C GLN A 459 22.69 12.30 13.48
N GLY A 460 23.19 13.53 13.51
CA GLY A 460 24.60 13.84 13.24
C GLY A 460 25.56 13.19 14.24
N GLN A 461 25.17 13.09 15.52
CA GLN A 461 25.98 12.41 16.54
C GLN A 461 26.01 10.90 16.32
N ARG A 462 24.86 10.27 16.03
CA ARG A 462 24.75 8.82 15.79
C ARG A 462 25.55 8.35 14.57
N ALA A 463 25.72 9.19 13.54
CA ALA A 463 26.46 8.83 12.33
C ALA A 463 27.95 8.53 12.59
N ASN A 464 28.54 9.10 13.65
CA ASN A 464 29.93 8.84 14.02
C ASN A 464 30.14 7.51 14.78
N ASP A 465 29.06 6.94 15.33
CA ASP A 465 29.11 5.76 16.20
C ASP A 465 28.71 4.45 15.48
N ALA A 466 28.30 4.52 14.21
CA ALA A 466 27.76 3.37 13.48
C ALA A 466 28.88 2.42 13.00
N ALA A 467 28.97 1.24 13.62
CA ALA A 467 29.80 0.15 13.12
C ALA A 467 29.18 -0.50 11.85
N PRO A 468 29.98 -0.89 10.84
CA PRO A 468 29.47 -1.61 9.69
C PRO A 468 28.87 -2.96 10.11
N SER A 469 27.64 -3.23 9.66
CA SER A 469 27.01 -4.53 9.89
C SER A 469 27.76 -5.61 9.11
N PRO A 470 28.18 -6.73 9.74
CA PRO A 470 28.83 -7.82 9.02
C PRO A 470 27.89 -8.40 7.96
N ALA A 471 28.44 -8.79 6.81
CA ALA A 471 27.70 -9.50 5.78
C ALA A 471 27.15 -10.80 6.38
N ALA A 472 25.82 -10.92 6.42
CA ALA A 472 25.17 -12.13 6.91
C ALA A 472 25.49 -13.30 5.97
N ALA A 473 25.76 -14.48 6.53
CA ALA A 473 25.84 -15.71 5.74
C ALA A 473 24.49 -15.95 5.05
N SER A 474 24.50 -16.33 3.78
CA SER A 474 23.28 -16.54 3.01
C SER A 474 22.52 -17.77 3.51
N LEU A 475 21.24 -17.59 3.81
CA LEU A 475 20.26 -18.63 4.11
C LEU A 475 19.22 -18.65 2.98
N THR A 476 18.77 -19.83 2.57
CA THR A 476 17.67 -19.97 1.61
C THR A 476 16.57 -20.79 2.24
N LEU A 477 15.42 -20.14 2.46
CA LEU A 477 14.23 -20.80 2.96
C LEU A 477 13.49 -21.50 1.82
N GLN A 478 12.83 -22.60 2.14
CA GLN A 478 11.93 -23.28 1.23
C GLN A 478 10.61 -22.50 1.14
N PRO A 479 9.91 -22.55 -0.01
CA PRO A 479 8.60 -21.90 -0.21
C PRO A 479 7.49 -22.63 0.55
N ARG A 480 7.54 -22.60 1.89
CA ARG A 480 6.60 -23.28 2.78
C ARG A 480 6.41 -22.49 4.08
N THR A 481 5.31 -22.80 4.77
CA THR A 481 5.16 -22.46 6.19
C THR A 481 5.94 -23.47 7.03
N TYR A 482 6.74 -22.96 7.96
CA TYR A 482 7.47 -23.75 8.94
C TYR A 482 6.60 -23.91 10.19
N ASN A 483 6.50 -25.14 10.71
CA ASN A 483 5.82 -25.38 11.99
C ASN A 483 6.62 -24.75 13.15
N GLU A 484 6.01 -24.60 14.32
CA GLU A 484 6.63 -23.90 15.47
C GLU A 484 7.99 -24.46 15.86
N ALA A 485 8.14 -25.78 15.87
CA ALA A 485 9.40 -26.42 16.24
C ALA A 485 10.51 -26.13 15.22
N ASP A 486 10.22 -26.27 13.92
CA ASP A 486 11.17 -25.93 12.85
C ASP A 486 11.55 -24.44 12.91
N ALA A 487 10.56 -23.57 13.16
CA ALA A 487 10.76 -22.12 13.23
C ALA A 487 11.64 -21.73 14.42
N LEU A 488 11.36 -22.25 15.62
CA LEU A 488 12.15 -22.00 16.83
C LEU A 488 13.58 -22.55 16.69
N GLU A 489 13.75 -23.77 16.18
CA GLU A 489 15.08 -24.36 15.92
C GLU A 489 15.89 -23.51 14.93
N LEU A 490 15.24 -23.02 13.86
CA LEU A 490 15.89 -22.21 12.84
C LEU A 490 16.29 -20.82 13.37
N LEU A 491 15.41 -20.17 14.14
CA LEU A 491 15.69 -18.91 14.81
C LEU A 491 16.83 -19.06 15.84
N GLN A 492 16.80 -20.13 16.63
CA GLN A 492 17.84 -20.44 17.61
C GLN A 492 19.20 -20.68 16.96
N ALA A 493 19.25 -21.42 15.85
CA ALA A 493 20.48 -21.63 15.07
C ALA A 493 21.10 -20.31 14.56
N HIS A 494 20.30 -19.26 14.41
CA HIS A 494 20.74 -17.91 14.02
C HIS A 494 20.83 -16.93 15.20
N GLY A 495 20.81 -17.46 16.44
CA GLY A 495 21.08 -16.71 17.65
C GLY A 495 19.91 -15.90 18.21
N VAL A 496 18.68 -16.10 17.72
CA VAL A 496 17.47 -15.60 18.38
C VAL A 496 17.11 -16.57 19.51
N PRO A 497 17.11 -16.14 20.78
CA PRO A 497 16.81 -17.06 21.89
C PRO A 497 15.42 -17.68 21.75
N ALA A 498 15.32 -19.00 21.92
CA ALA A 498 14.08 -19.74 21.87
C ALA A 498 13.94 -20.62 23.12
N VAL A 499 12.70 -20.88 23.52
CA VAL A 499 12.40 -21.78 24.64
C VAL A 499 12.87 -23.20 24.33
N ALA A 500 13.36 -23.92 25.34
CA ALA A 500 13.71 -25.32 25.22
C ALA A 500 12.44 -26.17 25.01
N ALA A 501 12.07 -26.38 23.76
CA ALA A 501 10.89 -27.15 23.38
C ALA A 501 11.28 -28.56 22.89
N ARG A 502 10.37 -29.52 23.05
CA ARG A 502 10.54 -30.91 22.61
C ARG A 502 9.33 -31.36 21.80
N ARG A 503 9.59 -31.92 20.62
CA ARG A 503 8.58 -32.54 19.76
C ARG A 503 8.13 -33.87 20.37
N ALA A 504 6.84 -34.16 20.28
CA ALA A 504 6.26 -35.42 20.70
C ALA A 504 5.16 -35.84 19.71
N GLY A 505 5.42 -36.91 18.96
CA GLY A 505 4.48 -37.48 17.98
C GLY A 505 3.42 -38.38 18.61
N SER A 506 3.57 -38.73 19.89
CA SER A 506 2.64 -39.59 20.62
C SER A 506 2.41 -39.11 22.06
N ARG A 507 1.35 -39.64 22.69
CA ARG A 507 1.01 -39.37 24.09
C ARG A 507 2.17 -39.74 25.04
N ASP A 508 2.79 -40.89 24.83
CA ASP A 508 3.89 -41.37 25.66
C ASP A 508 5.14 -40.51 25.48
N GLU A 509 5.43 -40.08 24.26
CA GLU A 509 6.49 -39.12 23.97
C GLU A 509 6.22 -37.75 24.62
N ALA A 510 4.96 -37.29 24.66
CA ALA A 510 4.60 -36.03 25.29
C ALA A 510 4.81 -36.08 26.82
N ILE A 511 4.48 -37.21 27.46
CA ILE A 511 4.75 -37.44 28.89
C ILE A 511 6.26 -37.45 29.15
N ALA A 512 7.04 -38.18 28.36
CA ALA A 512 8.49 -38.23 28.49
C ALA A 512 9.15 -36.87 28.27
N ALA A 513 8.69 -36.12 27.26
CA ALA A 513 9.16 -34.78 26.95
C ALA A 513 8.87 -33.81 28.11
N ALA A 514 7.65 -33.82 28.65
CA ALA A 514 7.26 -32.98 29.77
C ALA A 514 8.04 -33.31 31.05
N ALA A 515 8.25 -34.59 31.34
CA ALA A 515 9.05 -35.02 32.49
C ALA A 515 10.52 -34.55 32.39
N ALA A 516 11.08 -34.56 31.18
CA ALA A 516 12.45 -34.08 30.93
C ALA A 516 12.58 -32.54 31.02
N LEU A 517 11.52 -31.79 30.72
CA LEU A 517 11.48 -30.33 30.80
C LEU A 517 11.16 -29.82 32.22
N GLY A 518 10.48 -30.64 33.03
CA GLY A 518 9.99 -30.27 34.35
C GLY A 518 8.64 -29.55 34.28
N TYR A 519 7.79 -29.79 35.29
CA TYR A 519 6.44 -29.23 35.37
C TYR A 519 6.40 -27.85 36.07
N PRO A 520 5.43 -26.98 35.73
CA PRO A 520 4.39 -27.15 34.72
C PRO A 520 4.87 -26.84 33.29
N VAL A 521 4.29 -27.52 32.31
CA VAL A 521 4.57 -27.33 30.88
C VAL A 521 3.37 -26.77 30.11
N ALA A 522 3.64 -26.18 28.95
CA ALA A 522 2.68 -25.96 27.90
C ALA A 522 2.76 -27.10 26.88
N LEU A 523 1.60 -27.57 26.41
CA LEU A 523 1.49 -28.44 25.23
C LEU A 523 0.79 -27.66 24.13
N LYS A 524 1.39 -27.65 22.94
CA LYS A 524 0.85 -26.95 21.76
C LYS A 524 0.80 -27.90 20.58
N ILE A 525 -0.23 -27.85 19.76
CA ILE A 525 -0.25 -28.63 18.52
C ILE A 525 0.89 -28.20 17.60
N LEU A 526 1.60 -29.18 17.03
CA LEU A 526 2.64 -28.95 16.06
C LEU A 526 2.11 -29.25 14.65
N SER A 527 1.92 -28.21 13.84
CA SER A 527 1.44 -28.33 12.47
C SER A 527 1.91 -27.14 11.62
N PRO A 528 2.37 -27.34 10.37
CA PRO A 528 2.64 -26.24 9.45
C PRO A 528 1.37 -25.63 8.83
N ASP A 529 0.24 -26.34 8.93
CA ASP A 529 -1.06 -25.90 8.38
C ASP A 529 -1.88 -25.12 9.42
N ILE A 530 -1.47 -25.10 10.69
CA ILE A 530 -2.17 -24.42 11.80
C ILE A 530 -1.25 -23.37 12.43
N THR A 531 -1.41 -22.12 12.01
CA THR A 531 -0.69 -20.97 12.57
C THR A 531 -1.36 -20.45 13.85
N HIS A 532 -2.70 -20.31 13.86
CA HIS A 532 -3.50 -19.85 15.01
C HIS A 532 -4.04 -21.01 15.86
N LYS A 533 -3.16 -21.59 16.69
CA LYS A 533 -3.43 -22.84 17.44
C LYS A 533 -4.45 -22.69 18.56
N THR A 534 -4.54 -21.50 19.17
CA THR A 534 -5.41 -21.25 20.32
C THR A 534 -6.89 -21.37 19.96
N ASP A 535 -7.28 -20.92 18.76
CA ASP A 535 -8.67 -20.87 18.31
C ASP A 535 -9.26 -22.27 18.11
N LEU A 536 -8.41 -23.24 17.75
CA LEU A 536 -8.78 -24.66 17.64
C LEU A 536 -8.64 -25.43 18.96
N GLY A 537 -8.36 -24.74 20.08
CA GLY A 537 -8.07 -25.36 21.36
C GLY A 537 -6.80 -26.22 21.34
N GLY A 538 -5.88 -25.95 20.41
CA GLY A 538 -4.63 -26.65 20.21
C GLY A 538 -3.53 -26.30 21.22
N VAL A 539 -3.85 -25.53 22.27
CA VAL A 539 -2.91 -25.11 23.32
C VAL A 539 -3.46 -25.48 24.70
N ALA A 540 -2.64 -26.13 25.52
CA ALA A 540 -2.90 -26.37 26.93
C ALA A 540 -1.75 -25.80 27.76
N LEU A 541 -2.04 -24.80 28.58
CA LEU A 541 -1.06 -24.13 29.45
C LEU A 541 -1.12 -24.67 30.88
N GLY A 542 -0.01 -24.58 31.61
CA GLY A 542 0.02 -24.89 33.04
C GLY A 542 -0.19 -26.37 33.38
N VAL A 543 0.20 -27.28 32.50
CA VAL A 543 0.01 -28.73 32.67
C VAL A 543 0.97 -29.24 33.75
N ALA A 544 0.42 -29.69 34.88
CA ALA A 544 1.16 -29.82 36.15
C ALA A 544 1.81 -31.19 36.41
N ASP A 545 1.38 -32.25 35.72
CA ASP A 545 1.88 -33.61 35.94
C ASP A 545 1.66 -34.51 34.71
N ALA A 546 2.18 -35.74 34.77
CA ALA A 546 2.10 -36.71 33.68
C ALA A 546 0.66 -37.10 33.30
N ALA A 547 -0.26 -37.18 34.26
CA ALA A 547 -1.66 -37.52 33.99
C ALA A 547 -2.38 -36.36 33.29
N ALA A 548 -2.08 -35.12 33.70
CA ALA A 548 -2.55 -33.92 33.04
C ALA A 548 -1.99 -33.77 31.62
N VAL A 549 -0.73 -34.17 31.37
CA VAL A 549 -0.13 -34.19 30.02
C VAL A 549 -0.84 -35.19 29.12
N ALA A 550 -1.07 -36.40 29.61
CA ALA A 550 -1.86 -37.41 28.92
C ALA A 550 -3.24 -36.88 28.48
N SER A 551 -3.99 -36.33 29.44
CA SER A 551 -5.33 -35.79 29.17
C SER A 551 -5.30 -34.58 28.24
N ALA A 552 -4.31 -33.71 28.39
CA ALA A 552 -4.15 -32.53 27.54
C ALA A 552 -3.76 -32.91 26.10
N TYR A 553 -2.87 -33.90 25.92
CA TYR A 553 -2.50 -34.43 24.61
C TYR A 553 -3.73 -34.98 23.88
N ASP A 554 -4.47 -35.89 24.54
CA ASP A 554 -5.65 -36.52 23.94
C ASP A 554 -6.70 -35.46 23.56
N ARG A 555 -6.95 -34.49 24.46
CA ARG A 555 -7.88 -33.39 24.21
C ARG A 555 -7.43 -32.46 23.08
N ILE A 556 -6.14 -32.11 23.00
CA ILE A 556 -5.60 -31.27 21.91
C ILE A 556 -5.76 -32.02 20.59
N MET A 557 -5.33 -33.27 20.51
CA MET A 557 -5.41 -34.05 19.28
C MET A 557 -6.85 -34.29 18.85
N GLU A 558 -7.77 -34.54 19.79
CA GLU A 558 -9.20 -34.66 19.52
C GLU A 558 -9.80 -33.36 18.98
N ARG A 559 -9.57 -32.23 19.67
CA ARG A 559 -10.09 -30.92 19.25
C ARG A 559 -9.51 -30.45 17.93
N VAL A 560 -8.21 -30.60 17.73
CA VAL A 560 -7.58 -30.18 16.48
C VAL A 560 -7.98 -31.07 15.32
N ARG A 561 -8.07 -32.39 15.50
CA ARG A 561 -8.60 -33.28 14.43
C ARG A 561 -10.06 -32.99 14.11
N ALA A 562 -10.85 -32.55 15.08
CA ALA A 562 -12.23 -32.13 14.84
C ALA A 562 -12.32 -30.75 14.16
N GLY A 563 -11.47 -29.80 14.54
CA GLY A 563 -11.48 -28.43 14.02
C GLY A 563 -10.72 -28.21 12.72
N ALA A 564 -9.71 -29.04 12.43
CA ALA A 564 -8.85 -28.98 11.24
C ALA A 564 -8.45 -30.42 10.79
N PRO A 565 -9.40 -31.20 10.24
CA PRO A 565 -9.19 -32.62 9.94
C PRO A 565 -8.11 -32.90 8.88
N ASP A 566 -7.89 -31.96 7.96
CA ASP A 566 -6.91 -32.08 6.87
C ASP A 566 -5.53 -31.53 7.23
N ALA A 567 -5.38 -30.92 8.41
CA ALA A 567 -4.11 -30.37 8.83
C ALA A 567 -3.10 -31.49 9.08
N ARG A 568 -1.88 -31.35 8.54
CA ARG A 568 -0.78 -32.25 8.90
C ARG A 568 -0.41 -32.03 10.35
N LEU A 569 -0.65 -33.04 11.18
CA LEU A 569 -0.30 -32.99 12.60
C LEU A 569 1.00 -33.77 12.82
N ASP A 570 2.03 -33.05 13.23
CA ASP A 570 3.33 -33.62 13.59
C ASP A 570 3.38 -34.00 15.10
N GLY A 571 2.21 -34.03 15.76
CA GLY A 571 2.04 -34.28 17.19
C GLY A 571 1.89 -32.97 17.98
N VAL A 572 2.52 -32.90 19.15
CA VAL A 572 2.56 -31.70 19.99
C VAL A 572 3.99 -31.25 20.25
N LEU A 573 4.13 -29.97 20.55
CA LEU A 573 5.32 -29.36 21.11
C LEU A 573 5.11 -29.19 22.62
N ALA A 574 5.99 -29.78 23.42
CA ALA A 574 6.05 -29.55 24.86
C ALA A 574 7.11 -28.49 25.17
N ALA A 575 6.76 -27.47 25.95
CA ALA A 575 7.67 -26.40 26.36
C ALA A 575 7.45 -26.03 27.84
N PRO A 576 8.47 -25.63 28.61
CA PRO A 576 8.30 -25.16 29.97
C PRO A 576 7.45 -23.88 30.03
N MET A 577 6.68 -23.70 31.12
CA MET A 577 5.98 -22.45 31.37
C MET A 577 6.97 -21.34 31.76
N VAL A 578 7.06 -20.31 30.93
CA VAL A 578 7.93 -19.15 31.15
C VAL A 578 7.07 -17.96 31.59
N ARG A 579 7.54 -17.19 32.59
CA ARG A 579 6.89 -15.96 33.05
C ARG A 579 7.79 -14.77 32.74
N GLY A 580 7.23 -13.75 32.10
CA GLY A 580 7.94 -12.54 31.73
C GLY A 580 6.98 -11.48 31.17
N VAL A 581 7.52 -10.34 30.76
CA VAL A 581 6.77 -9.35 29.99
C VAL A 581 6.67 -9.86 28.56
N GLU A 582 5.46 -10.07 28.05
CA GLU A 582 5.25 -10.55 26.68
C GLU A 582 5.40 -9.40 25.69
N CYS A 583 6.14 -9.67 24.62
CA CYS A 583 6.32 -8.82 23.45
C CYS A 583 6.01 -9.63 22.18
N ILE A 584 5.84 -8.95 21.06
CA ILE A 584 5.78 -9.54 19.72
C ILE A 584 6.98 -9.05 18.95
N LEU A 585 7.69 -9.97 18.30
CA LEU A 585 8.71 -9.65 17.32
C LEU A 585 8.28 -10.18 15.96
N GLY A 586 8.43 -9.37 14.91
CA GLY A 586 8.03 -9.80 13.58
C GLY A 586 8.95 -9.28 12.50
N VAL A 587 8.92 -9.95 11.35
CA VAL A 587 9.51 -9.48 10.11
C VAL A 587 8.48 -9.66 9.00
N HIS A 588 8.31 -8.66 8.16
CA HIS A 588 7.59 -8.82 6.89
C HIS A 588 8.38 -8.16 5.78
N ARG A 589 8.12 -8.55 4.53
CA ARG A 589 8.78 -7.97 3.36
C ARG A 589 7.91 -6.88 2.73
N ASP A 590 8.36 -5.62 2.81
CA ASP A 590 7.81 -4.55 1.98
C ASP A 590 8.38 -4.67 0.54
N PRO A 591 7.55 -4.51 -0.50
CA PRO A 591 7.97 -4.70 -1.89
C PRO A 591 9.02 -3.69 -2.37
N VAL A 592 9.14 -2.52 -1.74
CA VAL A 592 10.06 -1.44 -2.12
C VAL A 592 11.23 -1.35 -1.13
N LEU A 593 10.96 -1.43 0.17
CA LEU A 593 11.95 -1.16 1.22
C LEU A 593 12.71 -2.41 1.69
N GLY A 594 12.21 -3.60 1.36
CA GLY A 594 12.74 -4.90 1.79
C GLY A 594 12.18 -5.32 3.14
N HIS A 595 12.96 -6.07 3.93
CA HIS A 595 12.49 -6.56 5.23
C HIS A 595 12.31 -5.44 6.26
N VAL A 596 11.14 -5.43 6.88
CA VAL A 596 10.74 -4.52 7.96
C VAL A 596 10.61 -5.33 9.24
N VAL A 597 11.37 -4.96 10.25
CA VAL A 597 11.35 -5.56 11.59
C VAL A 597 10.36 -4.82 12.47
N MET A 598 9.51 -5.56 13.17
CA MET A 598 8.49 -5.05 14.07
C MET A 598 8.79 -5.49 15.51
N LEU A 599 8.58 -4.57 16.45
CA LEU A 599 8.42 -4.84 17.88
C LEU A 599 7.04 -4.34 18.31
N GLY A 600 6.30 -5.12 19.08
CA GLY A 600 5.07 -4.70 19.74
C GLY A 600 4.96 -5.21 21.17
N ALA A 601 4.04 -4.64 21.95
CA ALA A 601 3.60 -5.26 23.19
C ALA A 601 2.92 -6.61 22.90
N GLY A 602 3.05 -7.61 23.77
CA GLY A 602 2.41 -8.93 23.63
C GLY A 602 1.04 -9.02 24.29
N GLY A 603 0.32 -10.10 23.98
CA GLY A 603 -1.02 -10.40 24.49
C GLY A 603 -2.11 -9.47 23.94
N VAL A 604 -3.26 -9.41 24.61
CA VAL A 604 -4.44 -8.60 24.22
C VAL A 604 -4.19 -7.09 24.11
N ASN A 605 -3.04 -6.59 24.60
CA ASN A 605 -2.73 -5.16 24.61
C ASN A 605 -2.34 -4.63 23.21
N VAL A 606 -1.83 -5.46 22.30
CA VAL A 606 -1.35 -5.01 20.99
C VAL A 606 -2.49 -4.56 20.07
N GLU A 607 -3.58 -5.31 20.04
CA GLU A 607 -4.75 -5.03 19.20
C GLU A 607 -5.50 -3.80 19.69
N LEU A 608 -5.55 -3.58 21.01
CA LEU A 608 -6.26 -2.47 21.63
C LEU A 608 -5.49 -1.15 21.55
N LEU A 609 -4.17 -1.17 21.77
CA LEU A 609 -3.36 0.06 21.91
C LEU A 609 -2.59 0.44 20.64
N ARG A 610 -2.47 -0.48 19.67
CA ARG A 610 -1.64 -0.36 18.48
C ARG A 610 -0.22 0.10 18.83
N ASP A 611 0.34 -0.49 19.89
CA ASP A 611 1.65 -0.12 20.43
C ASP A 611 2.77 -0.91 19.75
N VAL A 612 3.19 -0.41 18.60
CA VAL A 612 4.18 -1.05 17.72
C VAL A 612 5.26 -0.07 17.27
N SER A 613 6.47 -0.58 17.05
CA SER A 613 7.60 0.14 16.49
C SER A 613 8.21 -0.66 15.35
N PHE A 614 8.49 0.01 14.23
CA PHE A 614 9.08 -0.59 13.02
C PHE A 614 10.48 -0.06 12.74
N ARG A 615 11.34 -0.89 12.14
CA ARG A 615 12.64 -0.52 11.55
C ARG A 615 12.89 -1.28 10.26
N ILE A 616 13.67 -0.71 9.36
CA ILE A 616 14.08 -1.38 8.14
C ILE A 616 15.36 -2.18 8.43
N ALA A 617 15.40 -3.45 8.02
CA ALA A 617 16.60 -4.27 8.19
C ALA A 617 17.78 -3.76 7.32
N PRO A 618 19.04 -3.90 7.78
CA PRO A 618 19.46 -4.41 9.09
C PRO A 618 19.20 -3.40 10.23
N VAL A 619 18.88 -3.92 11.42
CA VAL A 619 18.68 -3.15 12.66
C VAL A 619 19.89 -3.30 13.57
N ASP A 620 20.47 -2.18 14.00
CA ASP A 620 21.56 -2.15 14.98
C ASP A 620 21.05 -2.09 16.44
N LEU A 621 21.95 -2.27 17.41
CA LEU A 621 21.58 -2.32 18.83
C LEU A 621 21.04 -0.98 19.34
N GLY A 622 21.54 0.15 18.85
CA GLY A 622 21.04 1.48 19.22
C GLY A 622 19.62 1.70 18.71
N GLN A 623 19.35 1.29 17.47
CA GLN A 623 18.02 1.31 16.87
C GLN A 623 17.06 0.39 17.62
N ALA A 624 17.48 -0.82 17.97
CA ALA A 624 16.69 -1.78 18.73
C ALA A 624 16.32 -1.24 20.13
N ARG A 625 17.27 -0.65 20.86
CA ARG A 625 16.99 0.05 22.13
C ARG A 625 15.97 1.18 21.94
N GLY A 626 16.08 1.93 20.84
CA GLY A 626 15.10 2.95 20.47
C GLY A 626 13.72 2.39 20.13
N MET A 627 13.62 1.18 19.58
CA MET A 627 12.33 0.50 19.39
C MET A 627 11.70 0.15 20.74
N VAL A 628 12.49 -0.39 21.67
CA VAL A 628 12.03 -0.77 23.01
C VAL A 628 11.56 0.45 23.80
N ALA A 629 12.34 1.53 23.81
CA ALA A 629 11.98 2.77 24.49
C ALA A 629 10.77 3.48 23.87
N GLY A 630 10.50 3.24 22.57
CA GLY A 630 9.41 3.85 21.83
C GLY A 630 8.03 3.23 22.10
N LEU A 631 7.96 2.10 22.81
CA LEU A 631 6.69 1.48 23.19
C LEU A 631 6.00 2.32 24.28
N LYS A 632 4.71 2.59 24.12
CA LYS A 632 3.87 3.20 25.17
C LYS A 632 3.86 2.35 26.43
N THR A 633 4.01 1.02 26.29
CA THR A 633 4.10 0.08 27.41
C THR A 633 5.52 -0.16 27.92
N ALA A 634 6.53 0.62 27.49
CA ALA A 634 7.93 0.45 27.93
C ALA A 634 8.09 0.46 29.47
N ALA A 635 7.19 1.15 30.20
CA ALA A 635 7.17 1.15 31.66
C ALA A 635 7.02 -0.26 32.27
N LEU A 636 6.37 -1.21 31.59
CA LEU A 636 6.26 -2.60 32.04
C LEU A 636 7.63 -3.29 32.10
N LEU A 637 8.55 -2.92 31.20
CA LEU A 637 9.91 -3.45 31.18
C LEU A 637 10.79 -2.85 32.31
N HIS A 638 10.37 -1.74 32.90
CA HIS A 638 11.13 -1.00 33.92
C HIS A 638 10.65 -1.20 35.36
N GLY A 639 9.73 -2.16 35.61
CA GLY A 639 9.29 -2.55 36.95
C GLY A 639 8.02 -1.84 37.44
N PHE A 640 6.95 -1.90 36.64
CA PHE A 640 5.66 -1.28 36.97
C PHE A 640 4.99 -1.94 38.20
N ARG A 641 4.47 -1.13 39.14
CA ARG A 641 3.75 -1.57 40.36
C ARG A 641 4.49 -2.64 41.20
N GLY A 642 5.81 -2.51 41.32
CA GLY A 642 6.62 -3.41 42.15
C GLY A 642 6.98 -4.74 41.47
N ALA A 643 6.63 -4.94 40.20
CA ALA A 643 7.16 -6.02 39.39
C ALA A 643 8.69 -5.87 39.21
N PRO A 644 9.44 -6.98 39.06
CA PRO A 644 10.87 -6.91 38.75
C PRO A 644 11.10 -6.22 37.40
N LYS A 645 12.26 -5.57 37.26
CA LYS A 645 12.70 -5.02 35.97
C LYS A 645 12.92 -6.16 34.99
N ALA A 646 12.50 -6.00 33.74
CA ALA A 646 12.73 -6.97 32.67
C ALA A 646 14.08 -6.73 31.99
N ASP A 647 14.65 -7.76 31.37
CA ASP A 647 15.89 -7.70 30.60
C ASP A 647 15.68 -7.08 29.22
N ALA A 648 15.44 -5.76 29.21
CA ALA A 648 15.22 -4.98 27.98
C ALA A 648 16.43 -5.02 27.02
N GLU A 649 17.64 -5.27 27.53
CA GLU A 649 18.83 -5.39 26.70
C GLU A 649 18.85 -6.72 25.94
N ALA A 650 18.43 -7.83 26.57
CA ALA A 650 18.24 -9.10 25.88
C ALA A 650 17.18 -9.00 24.77
N LEU A 651 16.09 -8.26 24.99
CA LEU A 651 15.10 -7.96 23.96
C LEU A 651 15.72 -7.19 22.78
N ALA A 652 16.49 -6.14 23.05
CA ALA A 652 17.18 -5.37 22.01
C ALA A 652 18.15 -6.25 21.21
N GLN A 653 18.90 -7.13 21.88
CA GLN A 653 19.79 -8.06 21.21
C GLN A 653 19.04 -9.07 20.34
N ALA A 654 17.88 -9.56 20.78
CA ALA A 654 17.03 -10.47 20.01
C ALA A 654 16.48 -9.81 18.73
N ILE A 655 16.08 -8.54 18.78
CA ILE A 655 15.67 -7.75 17.61
C ILE A 655 16.80 -7.69 16.57
N VAL A 656 18.04 -7.41 17.00
CA VAL A 656 19.21 -7.38 16.10
C VAL A 656 19.45 -8.75 15.46
N ARG A 657 19.31 -9.84 16.23
CA ARG A 657 19.48 -11.21 15.71
C ARG A 657 18.38 -11.59 14.72
N LEU A 658 17.14 -11.23 15.00
CA LEU A 658 16.01 -11.44 14.10
C LEU A 658 16.19 -10.64 12.80
N SER A 659 16.68 -9.40 12.90
CA SER A 659 17.03 -8.61 11.73
C SER A 659 18.14 -9.25 10.91
N GLY A 660 19.20 -9.77 11.56
CA GLY A 660 20.26 -10.52 10.91
C GLY A 660 19.77 -11.79 10.21
N PHE A 661 18.83 -12.52 10.83
CA PHE A 661 18.16 -13.67 10.23
C PHE A 661 17.41 -13.28 8.94
N ALA A 662 16.65 -12.19 8.97
CA ALA A 662 15.94 -11.69 7.79
C ALA A 662 16.90 -11.33 6.65
N MET A 663 18.00 -10.65 6.97
CA MET A 663 19.04 -10.30 6.00
C MET A 663 19.74 -11.55 5.42
N ALA A 664 19.97 -12.57 6.24
CA ALA A 664 20.52 -13.85 5.78
C ALA A 664 19.58 -14.55 4.80
N ALA A 665 18.27 -14.59 5.11
CA ALA A 665 17.26 -15.26 4.30
C ALA A 665 16.93 -14.52 2.99
N GLY A 666 17.10 -13.20 2.95
CA GLY A 666 16.88 -12.38 1.77
C GLY A 666 15.49 -12.59 1.16
N ASP A 667 15.40 -12.61 -0.18
CA ASP A 667 14.12 -12.75 -0.89
C ASP A 667 13.41 -14.10 -0.69
N SER A 668 14.06 -15.08 -0.06
CA SER A 668 13.42 -16.34 0.32
C SER A 668 12.55 -16.23 1.57
N LEU A 669 12.59 -15.10 2.30
CA LEU A 669 11.74 -14.85 3.46
C LEU A 669 10.59 -13.92 3.11
N GLU A 670 9.36 -14.38 3.35
CA GLU A 670 8.15 -13.54 3.27
C GLU A 670 7.87 -12.89 4.63
N SER A 671 7.77 -13.70 5.69
CA SER A 671 7.48 -13.21 7.04
C SER A 671 7.99 -14.11 8.16
N VAL A 672 8.22 -13.49 9.31
CA VAL A 672 8.44 -14.13 10.61
C VAL A 672 7.47 -13.49 11.60
N ASP A 673 6.79 -14.30 12.39
CA ASP A 673 6.02 -13.86 13.55
C ASP A 673 6.49 -14.63 14.78
N VAL A 674 6.89 -13.92 15.84
CA VAL A 674 7.33 -14.49 17.11
C VAL A 674 6.42 -13.93 18.20
N ASN A 675 5.39 -14.70 18.52
CA ASN A 675 4.32 -14.27 19.40
C ASN A 675 3.77 -15.44 20.25
N PRO A 676 4.06 -15.50 21.57
CA PRO A 676 4.74 -14.47 22.36
C PRO A 676 6.27 -14.61 22.37
N PHE A 677 6.96 -13.47 22.50
CA PHE A 677 8.36 -13.35 22.89
C PHE A 677 8.44 -12.84 24.34
N ALA A 678 8.92 -13.65 25.28
CA ALA A 678 8.93 -13.32 26.70
C ALA A 678 10.24 -12.67 27.14
N VAL A 679 10.16 -11.50 27.77
CA VAL A 679 11.30 -10.81 28.40
C VAL A 679 11.31 -11.13 29.89
N LEU A 680 12.38 -11.78 30.34
CA LEU A 680 12.52 -12.30 31.71
C LEU A 680 13.04 -11.19 32.66
N PRO A 681 13.06 -11.43 33.98
CA PRO A 681 13.70 -10.52 34.91
C PRO A 681 15.14 -10.17 34.49
N LEU A 682 15.58 -8.98 34.86
CA LEU A 682 16.90 -8.44 34.50
C LEU A 682 18.03 -9.44 34.83
N GLY A 683 18.81 -9.82 33.82
CA GLY A 683 19.91 -10.79 33.93
C GLY A 683 19.52 -12.23 33.60
N GLU A 684 18.23 -12.53 33.40
CA GLU A 684 17.74 -13.84 33.01
C GLU A 684 17.50 -13.96 31.49
N GLY A 685 17.55 -12.85 30.75
CA GLY A 685 17.44 -12.82 29.29
C GLY A 685 16.02 -12.69 28.74
N ALA A 686 15.81 -13.16 27.51
CA ALA A 686 14.52 -13.17 26.84
C ALA A 686 14.44 -14.37 25.89
N VAL A 687 13.25 -14.89 25.62
CA VAL A 687 13.06 -16.12 24.82
C VAL A 687 11.80 -16.09 23.97
N ALA A 688 11.89 -16.59 22.73
CA ALA A 688 10.74 -16.89 21.88
C ALA A 688 9.98 -18.09 22.45
N LEU A 689 8.70 -17.91 22.72
CA LEU A 689 7.83 -18.97 23.21
C LEU A 689 7.01 -19.61 22.09
N ASP A 690 6.81 -18.90 20.98
CA ASP A 690 6.16 -19.38 19.76
C ASP A 690 6.76 -18.65 18.55
N ALA A 691 6.73 -19.28 17.39
CA ALA A 691 7.18 -18.67 16.14
C ALA A 691 6.51 -19.31 14.91
N VAL A 692 6.26 -18.49 13.90
CA VAL A 692 5.85 -18.89 12.55
C VAL A 692 6.80 -18.23 11.55
N ILE A 693 7.31 -19.02 10.60
CA ILE A 693 8.11 -18.51 9.47
C ILE A 693 7.43 -18.92 8.18
N VAL A 694 7.27 -17.96 7.27
CA VAL A 694 6.78 -18.19 5.91
C VAL A 694 7.92 -17.94 4.94
N GLY A 695 8.39 -19.02 4.30
CA GLY A 695 9.35 -18.92 3.22
C GLY A 695 8.65 -18.66 1.89
N ARG A 696 9.28 -17.85 1.04
CA ARG A 696 8.86 -17.50 -0.30
C ARG A 696 9.68 -18.29 -1.33
N GLY A 697 9.06 -18.63 -2.45
CA GLY A 697 9.81 -19.07 -3.61
C GLY A 697 10.62 -17.89 -4.13
N THR A 698 11.96 -17.97 -4.10
CA THR A 698 12.79 -17.11 -4.95
C THR A 698 12.27 -17.26 -6.37
N ALA A 699 11.98 -16.15 -7.07
CA ALA A 699 11.37 -16.15 -8.41
C ALA A 699 11.91 -17.33 -9.24
N ARG A 700 11.07 -18.36 -9.43
CA ARG A 700 11.40 -19.49 -10.29
C ARG A 700 11.58 -18.96 -11.70
N GLU A 701 12.45 -19.59 -12.48
CA GLU A 701 12.25 -19.63 -13.93
C GLU A 701 10.81 -20.13 -14.16
N THR A 702 9.94 -19.26 -14.68
CA THR A 702 8.51 -19.55 -14.86
C THR A 702 8.35 -20.77 -15.77
N GLY A 703 7.77 -21.84 -15.22
CA GLY A 703 7.41 -23.01 -16.02
C GLY A 703 6.21 -22.73 -16.92
N VAL A 704 6.02 -23.49 -18.00
CA VAL A 704 4.86 -23.31 -18.89
C VAL A 704 3.53 -23.53 -18.16
N GLY A 705 3.50 -24.33 -17.08
CA GLY A 705 2.32 -24.45 -16.21
C GLY A 705 1.95 -23.13 -15.52
N ASP A 706 2.93 -22.36 -15.05
CA ASP A 706 2.70 -21.06 -14.41
C ASP A 706 2.20 -20.03 -15.43
N LEU A 707 2.70 -20.09 -16.67
CA LEU A 707 2.18 -19.30 -17.79
C LEU A 707 0.70 -19.59 -18.04
N VAL A 708 0.31 -20.87 -18.06
CA VAL A 708 -1.10 -21.26 -18.21
C VAL A 708 -1.93 -20.69 -17.07
N ILE A 709 -1.49 -20.84 -15.81
CA ILE A 709 -2.20 -20.28 -14.64
C ILE A 709 -2.37 -18.76 -14.76
N GLU A 710 -1.34 -18.02 -15.15
CA GLU A 710 -1.41 -16.56 -15.26
C GLU A 710 -2.35 -16.10 -16.40
N THR A 711 -2.37 -16.80 -17.54
CA THR A 711 -3.14 -16.40 -18.73
C THR A 711 -4.51 -17.08 -18.90
N LEU A 712 -4.81 -18.14 -18.14
CA LEU A 712 -6.08 -18.87 -18.22
C LEU A 712 -7.32 -17.97 -18.09
N PRO A 713 -7.34 -16.93 -17.23
CA PRO A 713 -8.46 -16.00 -17.16
C PRO A 713 -8.85 -15.37 -18.51
N LEU A 714 -7.88 -14.98 -19.36
CA LEU A 714 -8.17 -14.44 -20.69
C LEU A 714 -8.86 -15.48 -21.59
N PHE A 715 -8.39 -16.72 -21.55
CA PHE A 715 -8.97 -17.81 -22.34
C PHE A 715 -10.40 -18.10 -21.91
N GLU A 716 -10.64 -18.24 -20.61
CA GLU A 716 -11.98 -18.47 -20.07
C GLU A 716 -12.91 -17.28 -20.33
N MET A 717 -12.41 -16.04 -20.31
CA MET A 717 -13.20 -14.87 -20.68
C MET A 717 -13.59 -14.84 -22.16
N ALA A 718 -12.69 -15.24 -23.08
CA ALA A 718 -13.04 -15.42 -24.49
C ALA A 718 -14.13 -16.51 -24.66
N ARG A 719 -14.00 -17.62 -23.93
CA ARG A 719 -14.98 -18.71 -23.96
C ARG A 719 -16.34 -18.25 -23.42
N MET A 720 -16.36 -17.55 -22.29
CA MET A 720 -17.56 -16.98 -21.69
C MET A 720 -18.23 -15.99 -22.63
N ARG A 721 -17.47 -15.08 -23.24
CA ARG A 721 -17.97 -14.14 -24.25
C ARG A 721 -18.65 -14.87 -25.40
N SER A 722 -18.08 -15.98 -25.86
CA SER A 722 -18.69 -16.77 -26.93
C SER A 722 -19.98 -17.47 -26.52
N ALA A 723 -20.04 -17.98 -25.29
CA ALA A 723 -21.16 -18.74 -24.76
C ALA A 723 -22.39 -17.87 -24.44
N ASN A 724 -22.19 -16.67 -23.87
CA ASN A 724 -23.28 -15.86 -23.30
C ASN A 724 -23.62 -14.58 -24.08
N THR A 725 -22.95 -14.31 -25.19
CA THR A 725 -23.27 -13.17 -26.08
C THR A 725 -24.22 -13.60 -27.20
N ALA A 726 -25.17 -12.73 -27.55
CA ALA A 726 -26.18 -13.04 -28.56
C ALA A 726 -25.59 -13.26 -29.97
N ARG A 727 -25.92 -14.40 -30.60
CA ARG A 727 -25.59 -14.70 -32.00
C ARG A 727 -26.47 -13.94 -32.99
N ARG A 728 -27.73 -13.70 -32.61
CA ARG A 728 -28.77 -13.09 -33.44
C ARG A 728 -29.46 -11.97 -32.66
N HIS A 729 -29.58 -10.80 -33.29
CA HIS A 729 -30.42 -9.71 -32.82
C HIS A 729 -31.83 -9.89 -33.39
N ALA A 730 -32.86 -9.55 -32.62
CA ALA A 730 -34.26 -9.77 -33.00
C ALA A 730 -34.61 -9.11 -34.35
N VAL A 731 -34.09 -7.91 -34.59
CA VAL A 731 -34.35 -7.11 -35.81
C VAL A 731 -33.21 -7.20 -36.83
N GLN A 732 -31.95 -7.27 -36.39
CA GLN A 732 -30.77 -7.10 -37.26
C GLN A 732 -30.23 -8.46 -37.76
N GLY A 733 -30.82 -9.58 -37.34
CA GLY A 733 -30.38 -10.90 -37.77
C GLY A 733 -29.06 -11.33 -37.11
N PHE A 734 -28.33 -12.25 -37.76
CA PHE A 734 -27.08 -12.78 -37.24
C PHE A 734 -25.96 -11.73 -37.28
N ALA A 735 -25.08 -11.73 -36.27
CA ALA A 735 -23.94 -10.80 -36.22
C ALA A 735 -22.91 -11.04 -37.34
N GLY A 736 -22.86 -12.25 -37.90
CA GLY A 736 -22.00 -12.63 -39.02
C GLY A 736 -22.76 -13.40 -40.10
N ALA A 737 -22.03 -14.15 -40.93
CA ALA A 737 -22.59 -14.84 -42.10
C ALA A 737 -23.68 -15.89 -41.78
N GLY A 738 -23.78 -16.35 -40.53
CA GLY A 738 -24.78 -17.34 -40.11
C GLY A 738 -24.57 -17.82 -38.66
N PRO A 739 -25.32 -18.82 -38.20
CA PRO A 739 -25.29 -19.30 -36.81
C PRO A 739 -23.94 -19.89 -36.37
N ALA A 740 -23.10 -20.31 -37.32
CA ALA A 740 -21.77 -20.86 -37.08
C ALA A 740 -20.65 -19.79 -37.01
N SER A 741 -20.93 -18.52 -37.29
CA SER A 741 -19.93 -17.44 -37.22
C SER A 741 -19.46 -17.22 -35.77
N THR A 742 -18.21 -16.78 -35.58
CA THR A 742 -17.69 -16.28 -34.28
C THR A 742 -18.04 -14.82 -34.02
N MET A 743 -18.76 -14.14 -34.92
CA MET A 743 -19.25 -12.79 -34.63
C MET A 743 -20.42 -12.86 -33.64
N ARG A 744 -20.47 -11.93 -32.69
CA ARG A 744 -21.56 -11.75 -31.73
C ARG A 744 -21.96 -10.28 -31.62
N TRP A 745 -23.21 -10.05 -31.24
CA TRP A 745 -23.72 -8.71 -30.96
C TRP A 745 -23.42 -8.32 -29.51
N VAL A 746 -22.60 -7.28 -29.31
CA VAL A 746 -22.22 -6.71 -28.00
C VAL A 746 -22.88 -5.35 -27.81
N ASN A 747 -22.68 -4.74 -26.64
CA ASN A 747 -23.30 -3.47 -26.21
C ASN A 747 -24.83 -3.53 -26.15
N GLN A 748 -25.35 -4.66 -25.68
CA GLN A 748 -26.75 -4.88 -25.37
C GLN A 748 -26.88 -5.88 -24.23
N PHE A 749 -28.00 -5.83 -23.51
CA PHE A 749 -28.30 -6.84 -22.51
C PHE A 749 -28.92 -8.10 -23.11
N THR A 750 -28.52 -9.24 -22.56
CA THR A 750 -29.21 -10.52 -22.66
C THR A 750 -29.74 -10.87 -21.27
N HIS A 751 -31.00 -11.30 -21.21
CA HIS A 751 -31.69 -11.56 -19.95
C HIS A 751 -32.07 -13.02 -19.86
N THR A 752 -31.67 -13.67 -18.78
CA THR A 752 -32.25 -14.95 -18.40
C THR A 752 -33.66 -14.69 -17.86
N ARG A 753 -34.66 -15.37 -18.43
CA ARG A 753 -36.09 -15.17 -18.10
C ARG A 753 -36.68 -16.25 -17.18
N ARG A 754 -35.86 -17.19 -16.74
CA ARG A 754 -36.26 -18.26 -15.81
C ARG A 754 -35.09 -18.54 -14.87
N LEU A 755 -35.37 -19.08 -13.70
CA LEU A 755 -34.30 -19.56 -12.82
C LEU A 755 -33.54 -20.68 -13.52
N ILE A 756 -32.21 -20.65 -13.40
CA ILE A 756 -31.32 -21.61 -14.05
C ILE A 756 -31.55 -23.00 -13.44
N GLY A 757 -31.64 -24.03 -14.29
CA GLY A 757 -31.82 -25.41 -13.90
C GLY A 757 -30.70 -26.34 -14.41
N PRO A 758 -30.77 -27.65 -14.09
CA PRO A 758 -29.77 -28.66 -14.47
C PRO A 758 -29.55 -28.82 -15.97
N GLY A 759 -30.51 -28.37 -16.79
CA GLY A 759 -30.43 -28.42 -18.25
C GLY A 759 -29.61 -27.30 -18.88
N ASP A 760 -29.35 -26.21 -18.14
CA ASP A 760 -28.54 -25.08 -18.60
C ASP A 760 -27.06 -25.39 -18.28
N LYS A 761 -26.22 -25.45 -19.32
CA LYS A 761 -24.84 -25.97 -19.24
C LYS A 761 -23.78 -24.94 -19.66
N GLU A 762 -24.22 -23.73 -20.01
CA GLU A 762 -23.39 -22.65 -20.54
C GLU A 762 -22.52 -22.02 -19.45
N VAL A 763 -22.97 -22.10 -18.19
CA VAL A 763 -22.35 -21.49 -17.01
C VAL A 763 -22.22 -22.53 -15.91
N VAL A 764 -21.05 -22.59 -15.28
CA VAL A 764 -20.78 -23.42 -14.10
C VAL A 764 -21.15 -22.67 -12.82
N THR A 765 -21.59 -23.39 -11.81
CA THR A 765 -21.98 -22.87 -10.48
C THR A 765 -23.03 -21.74 -10.53
N PRO A 766 -24.09 -21.84 -11.38
CA PRO A 766 -25.04 -20.75 -11.56
C PRO A 766 -25.91 -20.53 -10.31
N ASN A 767 -26.27 -19.27 -10.06
CA ASN A 767 -27.28 -18.92 -9.08
C ASN A 767 -28.67 -19.46 -9.46
N ASN A 768 -29.43 -19.92 -8.48
CA ASN A 768 -30.81 -20.41 -8.67
C ASN A 768 -31.87 -19.53 -7.96
N ASP A 769 -31.46 -18.39 -7.40
CA ASP A 769 -32.24 -17.43 -6.62
C ASP A 769 -32.33 -16.03 -7.27
N THR A 770 -31.62 -15.82 -8.38
CA THR A 770 -31.57 -14.56 -9.11
C THR A 770 -31.71 -14.78 -10.61
N LEU A 771 -32.34 -13.84 -11.32
CA LEU A 771 -32.24 -13.77 -12.78
C LEU A 771 -31.01 -12.98 -13.21
N PHE A 772 -30.34 -13.48 -14.25
CA PHE A 772 -29.17 -12.82 -14.83
C PHE A 772 -29.56 -11.75 -15.85
N THR A 773 -28.90 -10.61 -15.75
CA THR A 773 -28.93 -9.51 -16.73
C THR A 773 -27.50 -9.27 -17.21
N ASN A 774 -27.18 -9.78 -18.39
CA ASN A 774 -25.80 -9.96 -18.84
C ASN A 774 -25.49 -9.04 -20.03
N ALA A 775 -24.31 -8.41 -20.06
CA ALA A 775 -23.85 -7.68 -21.25
C ALA A 775 -22.34 -7.79 -21.39
N TRP A 776 -21.87 -7.85 -22.64
CA TRP A 776 -20.47 -7.54 -22.96
C TRP A 776 -20.42 -6.15 -23.56
N LEU A 777 -19.57 -5.32 -22.99
CA LEU A 777 -19.31 -3.98 -23.46
C LEU A 777 -18.00 -3.98 -24.25
N ASP A 778 -18.07 -3.37 -25.41
CA ASP A 778 -16.94 -2.98 -26.23
C ASP A 778 -16.83 -1.46 -26.21
N LEU A 779 -15.83 -0.97 -25.45
CA LEU A 779 -15.59 0.44 -25.23
C LEU A 779 -14.59 1.05 -26.22
N SER A 780 -14.07 0.26 -27.18
CA SER A 780 -13.04 0.75 -28.11
C SER A 780 -13.54 1.84 -29.07
N ALA A 781 -14.86 1.98 -29.21
CA ALA A 781 -15.50 3.04 -29.99
C ALA A 781 -15.98 4.23 -29.13
N GLY A 782 -15.59 4.28 -27.85
CA GLY A 782 -15.95 5.33 -26.90
C GLY A 782 -16.87 4.87 -25.77
N PRO A 783 -17.25 5.79 -24.87
CA PRO A 783 -18.05 5.50 -23.69
C PRO A 783 -19.47 5.02 -24.03
N LEU A 784 -20.05 4.26 -23.11
CA LEU A 784 -21.41 3.75 -23.15
C LEU A 784 -22.18 4.25 -21.93
N VAL A 785 -23.50 4.36 -22.06
CA VAL A 785 -24.41 4.66 -20.96
C VAL A 785 -25.34 3.49 -20.75
N ILE A 786 -25.32 2.93 -19.55
CA ILE A 786 -26.26 1.93 -19.09
C ILE A 786 -27.41 2.64 -18.39
N ASP A 787 -28.62 2.52 -18.93
CA ASP A 787 -29.84 2.99 -18.29
C ASP A 787 -30.37 1.89 -17.38
N VAL A 788 -30.40 2.16 -16.07
CA VAL A 788 -30.93 1.26 -15.06
C VAL A 788 -32.31 1.77 -14.62
N PRO A 789 -33.35 0.93 -14.63
CA PRO A 789 -34.67 1.33 -14.17
C PRO A 789 -34.69 1.60 -12.66
N GLU A 790 -35.81 2.14 -12.16
CA GLU A 790 -36.02 2.22 -10.71
C GLU A 790 -36.21 0.80 -10.14
N MET A 791 -35.36 0.43 -9.19
CA MET A 791 -35.28 -0.90 -8.60
C MET A 791 -35.89 -0.98 -7.20
N GLY A 792 -36.06 0.18 -6.53
CA GLY A 792 -36.56 0.25 -5.16
C GLY A 792 -35.68 -0.51 -4.16
N GLU A 793 -36.31 -1.18 -3.19
CA GLU A 793 -35.61 -1.96 -2.16
C GLU A 793 -35.19 -3.37 -2.58
N ARG A 794 -35.50 -3.79 -3.82
CA ARG A 794 -35.15 -5.12 -4.32
C ARG A 794 -33.63 -5.24 -4.42
N TYR A 795 -33.08 -6.39 -4.04
CA TYR A 795 -31.67 -6.66 -4.31
C TYR A 795 -31.41 -6.76 -5.81
N TRP A 796 -30.47 -5.95 -6.28
CA TRP A 796 -29.93 -6.02 -7.62
C TRP A 796 -28.49 -5.54 -7.63
N VAL A 797 -27.73 -6.05 -8.59
CA VAL A 797 -26.37 -5.63 -8.86
C VAL A 797 -26.05 -5.83 -10.33
N LEU A 798 -25.23 -4.94 -10.89
CA LEU A 798 -24.44 -5.11 -12.10
C LEU A 798 -22.98 -5.15 -11.65
N GLY A 799 -22.38 -6.35 -11.66
CA GLY A 799 -20.95 -6.52 -11.40
C GLY A 799 -20.15 -6.35 -12.69
N PHE A 800 -19.04 -5.63 -12.63
CA PHE A 800 -18.18 -5.36 -13.78
C PHE A 800 -16.90 -6.21 -13.67
N LEU A 801 -16.65 -7.07 -14.66
CA LEU A 801 -15.49 -7.97 -14.79
C LEU A 801 -14.65 -7.69 -16.06
N ASP A 802 -13.32 -7.71 -15.91
CA ASP A 802 -12.39 -7.28 -16.93
C ASP A 802 -11.99 -8.53 -17.70
N ALA A 803 -11.28 -8.38 -18.81
CA ALA A 803 -10.82 -9.55 -19.56
C ALA A 803 -9.98 -10.52 -18.71
N TRP A 804 -9.40 -10.06 -17.59
CA TRP A 804 -8.57 -10.83 -16.67
C TRP A 804 -9.35 -11.40 -15.47
N THR A 805 -10.69 -11.35 -15.49
CA THR A 805 -11.63 -11.80 -14.46
C THR A 805 -11.57 -11.07 -13.12
N ASN A 806 -10.91 -9.90 -13.03
CA ASN A 806 -10.96 -9.07 -11.83
C ASN A 806 -12.31 -8.33 -11.77
N PRO A 807 -13.00 -8.34 -10.61
CA PRO A 807 -14.15 -7.48 -10.42
C PRO A 807 -13.71 -6.12 -9.86
N TRP A 808 -13.90 -4.98 -10.53
CA TRP A 808 -13.42 -3.65 -10.03
C TRP A 808 -14.54 -2.67 -9.69
N ALA A 809 -15.75 -2.87 -10.17
CA ALA A 809 -16.85 -1.93 -10.01
C ALA A 809 -18.21 -2.61 -9.90
N TYR A 810 -19.17 -1.89 -9.31
CA TYR A 810 -20.55 -2.33 -9.12
C TYR A 810 -21.51 -1.15 -9.24
N ALA A 811 -22.62 -1.36 -9.92
CA ALA A 811 -23.83 -0.55 -9.76
C ALA A 811 -24.89 -1.45 -9.14
N GLY A 812 -25.49 -1.04 -8.02
CA GLY A 812 -26.39 -1.93 -7.29
C GLY A 812 -26.97 -1.27 -6.05
N ARG A 813 -27.88 -1.98 -5.36
CA ARG A 813 -28.59 -1.46 -4.19
C ARG A 813 -27.64 -0.84 -3.15
N ARG A 814 -26.50 -1.47 -2.87
CA ARG A 814 -25.52 -1.00 -1.88
C ARG A 814 -24.70 0.19 -2.36
N THR A 815 -24.27 0.20 -3.61
CA THR A 815 -23.30 1.20 -4.11
C THR A 815 -23.96 2.44 -4.71
N THR A 816 -25.11 2.27 -5.37
CA THR A 816 -25.80 3.35 -6.10
C THR A 816 -27.29 3.48 -5.75
N GLY A 817 -27.81 2.64 -4.86
CA GLY A 817 -29.18 2.72 -4.37
C GLY A 817 -30.23 2.12 -5.32
N GLY A 818 -31.51 2.34 -5.00
CA GLY A 818 -32.66 1.80 -5.75
C GLY A 818 -33.28 2.75 -6.79
N ALA A 819 -32.84 4.01 -6.85
CA ALA A 819 -33.39 5.00 -7.75
C ALA A 819 -32.98 4.73 -9.21
N ARG A 820 -33.78 5.23 -10.16
CA ARG A 820 -33.43 5.24 -11.58
C ARG A 820 -32.10 5.97 -11.77
N GLN A 821 -31.19 5.37 -12.55
CA GLN A 821 -29.84 5.90 -12.73
C GLN A 821 -29.30 5.63 -14.13
N ARG A 822 -28.33 6.45 -14.52
CA ARG A 822 -27.58 6.31 -15.77
C ARG A 822 -26.12 6.08 -15.40
N VAL A 823 -25.57 4.93 -15.77
CA VAL A 823 -24.18 4.56 -15.48
C VAL A 823 -23.34 4.81 -16.73
N PHE A 824 -22.44 5.77 -16.66
CA PHE A 824 -21.54 6.14 -17.74
C PHE A 824 -20.26 5.31 -17.65
N VAL A 825 -20.12 4.32 -18.52
CA VAL A 825 -18.97 3.40 -18.55
C VAL A 825 -18.02 3.83 -19.65
N HIS A 826 -16.75 4.04 -19.33
CA HIS A 826 -15.77 4.48 -20.32
C HIS A 826 -14.46 3.71 -20.22
N GLY A 827 -13.85 3.45 -21.38
CA GLY A 827 -12.54 2.81 -21.47
C GLY A 827 -11.40 3.76 -21.08
N PRO A 828 -10.17 3.25 -20.99
CA PRO A 828 -8.99 4.02 -20.59
C PRO A 828 -8.65 5.16 -21.56
N ALA A 829 -9.02 5.04 -22.84
CA ALA A 829 -8.76 6.06 -23.87
C ALA A 829 -9.65 7.31 -23.78
N TRP A 830 -10.74 7.27 -22.99
CA TRP A 830 -11.65 8.41 -22.84
C TRP A 830 -11.04 9.50 -21.93
N GLN A 831 -10.99 10.74 -22.44
CA GLN A 831 -10.40 11.90 -21.76
C GLN A 831 -11.43 12.97 -21.32
N GLY A 832 -12.71 12.76 -21.63
CA GLY A 832 -13.78 13.70 -21.26
C GLY A 832 -14.28 13.53 -19.83
N GLY A 833 -15.00 14.53 -19.30
CA GLY A 833 -15.69 14.40 -18.02
C GLY A 833 -16.90 13.46 -18.09
N VAL A 834 -17.31 12.92 -16.95
CA VAL A 834 -18.59 12.20 -16.82
C VAL A 834 -19.73 13.23 -16.98
N PRO A 835 -20.70 13.01 -17.89
CA PRO A 835 -21.83 13.92 -18.04
C PRO A 835 -22.62 14.10 -16.74
N ALA A 836 -23.12 15.32 -16.50
CA ALA A 836 -23.88 15.63 -15.29
C ALA A 836 -25.10 14.71 -15.14
N GLY A 837 -25.35 14.24 -13.91
CA GLY A 837 -26.45 13.33 -13.59
C GLY A 837 -26.19 11.85 -13.94
N MET A 838 -24.96 11.48 -14.32
CA MET A 838 -24.57 10.08 -14.54
C MET A 838 -23.55 9.61 -13.50
N HIS A 839 -23.61 8.32 -13.16
CA HIS A 839 -22.62 7.66 -12.31
C HIS A 839 -21.48 7.14 -13.18
N GLY A 840 -20.26 7.66 -13.00
CA GLY A 840 -19.10 7.28 -13.80
C GLY A 840 -18.47 5.97 -13.35
N VAL A 841 -18.21 5.07 -14.30
CA VAL A 841 -17.45 3.83 -14.11
C VAL A 841 -16.31 3.79 -15.12
N ARG A 842 -15.08 3.90 -14.64
CA ARG A 842 -13.87 3.79 -15.47
C ARG A 842 -13.47 2.32 -15.58
N ALA A 843 -13.43 1.79 -16.79
CA ALA A 843 -12.98 0.42 -17.04
C ALA A 843 -11.45 0.35 -17.18
N PRO A 844 -10.81 -0.73 -16.69
CA PRO A 844 -9.35 -0.93 -16.84
C PRO A 844 -8.95 -1.25 -18.29
N GLY A 845 -9.88 -1.70 -19.12
CA GLY A 845 -9.70 -2.00 -20.54
C GLY A 845 -11.02 -1.87 -21.31
N ASP A 846 -10.97 -2.14 -22.61
CA ASP A 846 -12.12 -1.95 -23.49
C ASP A 846 -13.11 -3.13 -23.49
N ASP A 847 -12.69 -4.32 -23.06
CA ASP A 847 -13.57 -5.46 -22.84
C ASP A 847 -14.06 -5.49 -21.39
N VAL A 848 -15.36 -5.26 -21.22
CA VAL A 848 -16.02 -5.32 -19.91
C VAL A 848 -17.17 -6.31 -19.99
N TRP A 849 -17.15 -7.27 -19.08
CA TRP A 849 -18.28 -8.16 -18.84
C TRP A 849 -19.12 -7.64 -17.68
N VAL A 850 -20.37 -7.33 -17.95
CA VAL A 850 -21.37 -6.97 -16.95
C VAL A 850 -22.18 -8.19 -16.60
N ILE A 851 -22.05 -8.66 -15.37
CA ILE A 851 -22.84 -9.76 -14.81
C ILE A 851 -23.85 -9.20 -13.80
N GLY A 852 -25.08 -9.01 -14.28
CA GLY A 852 -26.18 -8.53 -13.47
C GLY A 852 -26.93 -9.66 -12.77
N ARG A 853 -27.34 -9.42 -11.53
CA ARG A 853 -28.20 -10.33 -10.75
C ARG A 853 -29.37 -9.53 -10.18
N ILE A 854 -30.59 -10.02 -10.36
CA ILE A 854 -31.80 -9.46 -9.75
C ILE A 854 -32.49 -10.57 -8.98
N ILE A 855 -32.73 -10.36 -7.69
CA ILE A 855 -33.41 -11.34 -6.84
C ILE A 855 -34.86 -11.55 -7.31
N VAL A 856 -35.33 -12.79 -7.26
CA VAL A 856 -36.71 -13.16 -7.62
C VAL A 856 -37.28 -14.08 -6.56
N ASP A 857 -38.51 -13.81 -6.12
CA ASP A 857 -39.25 -14.77 -5.29
C ASP A 857 -39.84 -15.87 -6.18
N HIS A 858 -39.99 -17.10 -5.67
CA HIS A 858 -40.52 -18.24 -6.43
C HIS A 858 -42.05 -18.15 -6.65
N ASP A 859 -42.51 -17.07 -7.25
CA ASP A 859 -43.88 -16.85 -7.70
C ASP A 859 -43.92 -16.23 -9.09
N ASP A 860 -44.87 -16.68 -9.92
CA ASP A 860 -44.96 -16.26 -11.32
C ASP A 860 -45.23 -14.76 -11.49
N GLU A 861 -45.87 -14.13 -10.50
CA GLU A 861 -46.14 -12.71 -10.50
C GLU A 861 -44.86 -11.89 -10.29
N ASP A 862 -44.00 -12.30 -9.35
CA ASP A 862 -42.69 -11.67 -9.13
C ASP A 862 -41.76 -11.88 -10.31
N LEU A 863 -41.79 -13.07 -10.91
CA LEU A 863 -41.04 -13.35 -12.12
C LEU A 863 -41.43 -12.39 -13.26
N ALA A 864 -42.73 -12.16 -13.46
CA ALA A 864 -43.23 -11.19 -14.44
C ALA A 864 -42.82 -9.74 -14.11
N ARG A 865 -42.82 -9.35 -12.82
CA ARG A 865 -42.32 -8.03 -12.39
C ARG A 865 -40.83 -7.85 -12.71
N VAL A 866 -40.02 -8.88 -12.46
CA VAL A 866 -38.58 -8.83 -12.75
C VAL A 866 -38.32 -8.84 -14.26
N HIS A 867 -39.12 -9.53 -15.06
CA HIS A 867 -39.06 -9.42 -16.52
C HIS A 867 -39.31 -7.99 -16.99
N ALA A 868 -40.34 -7.33 -16.44
CA ALA A 868 -40.63 -5.93 -16.77
C ALA A 868 -39.49 -4.97 -16.35
N LEU A 869 -38.77 -5.27 -15.28
CA LEU A 869 -37.54 -4.54 -14.92
C LEU A 869 -36.41 -4.80 -15.93
N GLN A 870 -36.16 -6.07 -16.26
CA GLN A 870 -35.15 -6.47 -17.25
C GLN A 870 -35.37 -5.77 -18.60
N ASP A 871 -36.61 -5.71 -19.08
CA ASP A 871 -36.99 -5.06 -20.35
C ASP A 871 -36.66 -3.57 -20.41
N ARG A 872 -36.46 -2.93 -19.25
CA ARG A 872 -36.15 -1.50 -19.14
C ARG A 872 -34.65 -1.20 -19.03
N PHE A 873 -33.79 -2.21 -18.93
CA PHE A 873 -32.36 -1.99 -19.02
C PHE A 873 -31.97 -1.63 -20.46
N GLY A 874 -31.16 -0.58 -20.61
CA GLY A 874 -30.73 -0.09 -21.92
C GLY A 874 -29.24 0.16 -21.96
N ILE A 875 -28.64 0.06 -23.16
CA ILE A 875 -27.28 0.50 -23.42
C ILE A 875 -27.32 1.42 -24.63
N SER A 876 -26.84 2.65 -24.45
CA SER A 876 -26.79 3.69 -25.48
C SER A 876 -25.44 4.38 -25.50
N ARG A 877 -25.17 5.13 -26.56
CA ARG A 877 -24.07 6.10 -26.56
C ARG A 877 -24.49 7.36 -25.79
N PRO A 878 -23.54 8.19 -25.33
CA PRO A 878 -23.88 9.39 -24.56
C PRO A 878 -24.76 10.40 -25.30
N ASP A 879 -24.69 10.42 -26.63
CA ASP A 879 -25.52 11.24 -27.52
C ASP A 879 -26.92 10.63 -27.78
N GLY A 880 -27.23 9.49 -27.16
CA GLY A 880 -28.49 8.75 -27.34
C GLY A 880 -28.52 7.85 -28.58
N SER A 881 -27.45 7.80 -29.38
CA SER A 881 -27.37 6.88 -30.52
C SER A 881 -27.20 5.42 -30.07
N SER A 882 -27.45 4.50 -31.02
CA SER A 882 -27.35 3.06 -30.76
C SER A 882 -25.93 2.67 -30.37
N ALA A 883 -25.79 1.95 -29.26
CA ALA A 883 -24.50 1.39 -28.83
C ALA A 883 -24.15 0.07 -29.52
N LEU A 884 -25.13 -0.57 -30.19
CA LEU A 884 -25.05 -1.93 -30.71
C LEU A 884 -23.82 -2.12 -31.62
N ALA A 885 -22.98 -3.10 -31.28
CA ALA A 885 -21.74 -3.38 -32.00
C ALA A 885 -21.56 -4.88 -32.25
N ARG A 886 -20.60 -5.22 -33.11
CA ARG A 886 -20.25 -6.61 -33.44
C ARG A 886 -18.81 -6.87 -33.05
N LEU A 887 -18.57 -7.98 -32.36
CA LEU A 887 -17.25 -8.39 -31.92
C LEU A 887 -17.01 -9.86 -32.29
N ASP A 888 -15.79 -10.15 -32.72
CA ASP A 888 -15.33 -11.53 -32.92
C ASP A 888 -14.98 -12.15 -31.57
N VAL A 889 -15.70 -13.20 -31.17
CA VAL A 889 -15.50 -13.87 -29.88
C VAL A 889 -14.44 -14.95 -29.92
N LEU A 890 -13.76 -15.14 -31.05
CA LEU A 890 -12.60 -16.03 -31.25
C LEU A 890 -12.92 -17.53 -31.21
N LEU A 891 -13.88 -17.94 -30.38
CA LEU A 891 -14.22 -19.32 -30.07
C LEU A 891 -15.70 -19.60 -30.41
N ASP A 892 -16.08 -20.87 -30.59
CA ASP A 892 -17.51 -21.27 -30.69
C ASP A 892 -18.18 -21.45 -29.31
N GLY A 893 -17.40 -21.46 -28.22
CA GLY A 893 -17.90 -21.36 -26.83
C GLY A 893 -18.62 -22.60 -26.28
N ARG A 894 -18.86 -23.62 -27.11
CA ARG A 894 -19.63 -24.84 -26.76
C ARG A 894 -18.82 -25.95 -26.07
N ARG A 895 -17.49 -25.86 -26.03
CA ARG A 895 -16.61 -26.85 -25.42
C ARG A 895 -16.07 -26.32 -24.09
N ALA A 896 -16.30 -27.05 -23.00
CA ALA A 896 -15.83 -26.70 -21.64
C ALA A 896 -14.64 -27.55 -21.15
N GLY A 897 -14.09 -28.39 -22.03
CA GLY A 897 -12.92 -29.24 -21.74
C GLY A 897 -11.59 -28.52 -21.90
N THR A 898 -10.49 -29.26 -21.72
CA THR A 898 -9.14 -28.76 -21.97
C THR A 898 -8.97 -28.39 -23.45
N PRO A 899 -8.56 -27.16 -23.80
CA PRO A 899 -8.35 -26.75 -25.18
C PRO A 899 -7.07 -27.33 -25.76
N GLY A 900 -6.96 -27.37 -27.09
CA GLY A 900 -5.68 -27.64 -27.77
C GLY A 900 -4.77 -26.41 -27.74
N ALA A 901 -3.45 -26.60 -27.75
CA ALA A 901 -2.48 -25.51 -27.59
C ALA A 901 -2.64 -24.39 -28.63
N GLY A 902 -2.93 -24.72 -29.89
CA GLY A 902 -3.12 -23.72 -30.95
C GLY A 902 -4.36 -22.84 -30.75
N GLU A 903 -5.46 -23.43 -30.29
CA GLU A 903 -6.69 -22.68 -29.95
C GLU A 903 -6.46 -21.78 -28.74
N TYR A 904 -5.76 -22.29 -27.72
CA TYR A 904 -5.41 -21.53 -26.51
C TYR A 904 -4.51 -20.33 -26.82
N LEU A 905 -3.41 -20.54 -27.54
CA LEU A 905 -2.48 -19.47 -27.94
C LEU A 905 -3.21 -18.39 -28.72
N ASN A 906 -3.94 -18.75 -29.78
CA ASN A 906 -4.64 -17.77 -30.61
C ASN A 906 -5.69 -16.97 -29.83
N ALA A 907 -6.45 -17.61 -28.94
CA ALA A 907 -7.44 -16.92 -28.12
C ALA A 907 -6.78 -15.97 -27.11
N VAL A 908 -5.76 -16.45 -26.38
CA VAL A 908 -5.05 -15.64 -25.38
C VAL A 908 -4.29 -14.49 -26.03
N GLU A 909 -3.58 -14.71 -27.14
CA GLU A 909 -2.85 -13.64 -27.84
C GLU A 909 -3.79 -12.53 -28.32
N ARG A 910 -4.93 -12.87 -28.95
CA ARG A 910 -5.90 -11.86 -29.41
C ARG A 910 -6.60 -11.16 -28.26
N MET A 911 -6.90 -11.86 -27.17
CA MET A 911 -7.46 -11.25 -25.95
C MET A 911 -6.45 -10.32 -25.27
N MET A 912 -5.18 -10.74 -25.17
CA MET A 912 -4.09 -9.99 -24.55
C MET A 912 -3.72 -8.76 -25.37
N ALA A 913 -3.77 -8.83 -26.70
CA ALA A 913 -3.56 -7.68 -27.57
C ALA A 913 -4.62 -6.58 -27.36
N ARG A 914 -5.87 -6.98 -27.08
CA ARG A 914 -6.96 -6.04 -26.79
C ARG A 914 -7.04 -5.63 -25.32
N ASN A 915 -6.48 -6.45 -24.42
CA ASN A 915 -6.49 -6.24 -22.97
C ASN A 915 -5.09 -6.51 -22.40
N PRO A 916 -4.12 -5.62 -22.65
CA PRO A 916 -2.73 -5.86 -22.25
C PRO A 916 -2.61 -5.97 -20.73
N PRO A 917 -1.77 -6.89 -20.22
CA PRO A 917 -1.55 -7.00 -18.79
C PRO A 917 -0.77 -5.79 -18.26
N PRO A 918 -0.95 -5.41 -16.99
CA PRO A 918 -0.19 -4.31 -16.38
C PRO A 918 1.32 -4.58 -16.32
N ARG A 919 1.73 -5.86 -16.27
CA ARG A 919 3.11 -6.31 -16.45
C ARG A 919 3.19 -7.35 -17.57
N PRO A 920 4.28 -7.38 -18.38
CA PRO A 920 4.50 -8.47 -19.32
C PRO A 920 4.44 -9.83 -18.60
N VAL A 921 3.89 -10.83 -19.27
CA VAL A 921 3.90 -12.22 -18.80
C VAL A 921 5.24 -12.85 -19.22
N PRO A 922 6.20 -13.08 -18.30
CA PRO A 922 7.55 -13.49 -18.68
C PRO A 922 7.56 -14.89 -19.29
N GLY A 923 8.04 -15.02 -20.53
CA GLY A 923 8.08 -16.29 -21.26
C GLY A 923 6.88 -16.54 -22.19
N TRP A 924 6.01 -15.54 -22.39
CA TRP A 924 4.92 -15.62 -23.37
C TRP A 924 5.34 -15.09 -24.76
N PRO A 925 4.95 -15.75 -25.88
CA PRO A 925 4.25 -17.02 -25.94
C PRO A 925 5.20 -18.24 -25.78
N PRO A 926 4.77 -19.32 -25.12
CA PRO A 926 5.55 -20.55 -25.05
C PRO A 926 5.49 -21.34 -26.37
N ALA A 927 6.40 -22.32 -26.53
CA ALA A 927 6.32 -23.27 -27.64
C ALA A 927 5.02 -24.09 -27.55
N ALA A 928 4.31 -24.24 -28.66
CA ALA A 928 3.01 -24.94 -28.71
C ALA A 928 3.06 -26.37 -28.16
N SER A 929 4.16 -27.10 -28.38
CA SER A 929 4.36 -28.46 -27.84
C SER A 929 4.47 -28.49 -26.32
N ALA A 930 5.11 -27.48 -25.72
CA ALA A 930 5.22 -27.37 -24.27
C ALA A 930 3.88 -26.99 -23.63
N LEU A 931 3.11 -26.15 -24.31
CA LEU A 931 1.76 -25.79 -23.89
C LEU A 931 0.80 -26.99 -23.98
N GLU A 932 0.88 -27.79 -25.06
CA GLU A 932 0.08 -29.00 -25.24
C GLU A 932 0.30 -30.00 -24.09
N ALA A 933 1.55 -30.11 -23.61
CA ALA A 933 1.89 -30.94 -22.46
C ALA A 933 1.40 -30.36 -21.12
N ALA A 934 1.38 -29.03 -20.98
CA ALA A 934 1.05 -28.35 -19.72
C ALA A 934 -0.47 -28.18 -19.49
N LEU A 935 -1.27 -28.01 -20.53
CA LEU A 935 -2.70 -27.71 -20.41
C LEU A 935 -3.50 -28.81 -19.67
N PRO A 936 -3.40 -30.12 -20.02
CA PRO A 936 -4.16 -31.16 -19.33
C PRO A 936 -3.90 -31.26 -17.82
N PRO A 937 -2.64 -31.36 -17.33
CA PRO A 937 -2.40 -31.47 -15.88
C PRO A 937 -2.78 -30.19 -15.12
N VAL A 938 -2.61 -28.99 -15.70
CA VAL A 938 -3.07 -27.75 -15.05
C VAL A 938 -4.59 -27.72 -14.95
N TYR A 939 -5.31 -28.08 -16.02
CA TYR A 939 -6.76 -28.13 -16.04
C TYR A 939 -7.35 -29.17 -15.06
N ALA A 940 -6.65 -30.28 -14.87
CA ALA A 940 -6.99 -31.32 -13.88
C ALA A 940 -6.73 -30.82 -12.46
N ALA A 941 -5.54 -30.27 -12.19
CA ALA A 941 -5.17 -29.75 -10.87
C ALA A 941 -6.12 -28.63 -10.41
N LEU A 942 -6.51 -27.71 -11.31
CA LEU A 942 -7.50 -26.67 -10.98
C LEU A 942 -8.88 -27.23 -10.64
N ARG A 943 -9.22 -28.45 -11.10
CA ARG A 943 -10.49 -29.13 -10.83
C ARG A 943 -10.44 -29.97 -9.55
N GLU A 944 -9.28 -30.58 -9.28
CA GLU A 944 -9.07 -31.57 -8.22
C GLU A 944 -8.38 -31.00 -6.97
N ALA A 945 -8.07 -29.69 -6.95
CA ALA A 945 -7.41 -29.03 -5.83
C ALA A 945 -8.09 -29.34 -4.48
N ASP A 946 -7.28 -29.60 -3.45
CA ASP A 946 -7.73 -30.06 -2.12
C ASP A 946 -8.87 -29.20 -1.57
N ALA A 947 -9.95 -29.88 -1.18
CA ALA A 947 -11.10 -29.31 -0.49
C ALA A 947 -10.82 -29.22 1.02
N ARG A 948 -10.05 -28.22 1.44
CA ARG A 948 -9.77 -27.99 2.86
C ARG A 948 -10.88 -27.16 3.50
N SER A 949 -11.37 -27.58 4.66
CA SER A 949 -12.25 -26.74 5.50
C SER A 949 -11.39 -25.70 6.24
N GLU A 950 -11.50 -24.43 5.84
CA GLU A 950 -10.75 -23.31 6.43
C GLU A 950 -11.56 -22.58 7.52
N LEU A 951 -12.89 -22.63 7.44
CA LEU A 951 -13.81 -21.94 8.35
C LEU A 951 -14.42 -22.88 9.40
N GLY A 952 -14.01 -24.16 9.42
CA GLY A 952 -14.61 -25.20 10.23
C GLY A 952 -15.94 -25.74 9.67
N GLY A 953 -16.40 -26.88 10.19
CA GLY A 953 -17.71 -27.45 9.85
C GLY A 953 -17.89 -27.90 8.40
N GLY A 954 -16.80 -28.03 7.63
CA GLY A 954 -16.81 -28.37 6.21
C GLY A 954 -16.74 -27.16 5.27
N TRP A 955 -16.74 -25.94 5.80
CA TRP A 955 -16.78 -24.70 5.02
C TRP A 955 -15.39 -24.14 4.71
N THR A 956 -15.25 -23.44 3.58
CA THR A 956 -14.06 -22.71 3.14
C THR A 956 -14.42 -21.39 2.44
N THR A 957 -13.58 -20.37 2.60
CA THR A 957 -13.69 -19.12 1.85
C THR A 957 -12.97 -19.28 0.53
N ALA A 958 -13.61 -19.99 -0.40
CA ALA A 958 -13.06 -20.32 -1.71
C ALA A 958 -12.52 -19.11 -2.50
N VAL A 959 -13.04 -17.91 -2.23
CA VAL A 959 -12.71 -16.65 -2.91
C VAL A 959 -12.81 -15.46 -1.94
N ASN A 960 -11.73 -14.71 -1.75
CA ASN A 960 -11.70 -13.46 -0.98
C ASN A 960 -11.12 -12.32 -1.84
N VAL A 961 -11.89 -11.83 -2.80
CA VAL A 961 -11.50 -10.73 -3.68
C VAL A 961 -12.42 -9.53 -3.47
N ARG A 962 -11.86 -8.32 -3.44
CA ARG A 962 -12.62 -7.06 -3.38
C ARG A 962 -12.68 -6.39 -4.74
N THR A 963 -11.50 -6.05 -5.27
CA THR A 963 -11.33 -5.30 -6.53
C THR A 963 -10.36 -5.94 -7.53
N HIS A 964 -9.43 -6.79 -7.09
CA HIS A 964 -8.49 -7.54 -7.95
C HIS A 964 -7.81 -8.68 -7.19
N PHE A 965 -7.29 -9.68 -7.91
CA PHE A 965 -6.56 -10.82 -7.32
C PHE A 965 -5.06 -10.55 -7.10
N GLY A 966 -4.51 -9.45 -7.62
CA GLY A 966 -3.07 -9.16 -7.50
C GLY A 966 -2.21 -10.25 -8.14
N GLU A 967 -1.27 -10.82 -7.38
CA GLU A 967 -0.39 -11.93 -7.81
C GLU A 967 -0.94 -13.32 -7.48
N ASP A 968 -2.15 -13.44 -6.94
CA ASP A 968 -2.81 -14.74 -6.71
C ASP A 968 -3.40 -15.31 -8.01
N PHE A 969 -2.50 -15.69 -8.91
CA PHE A 969 -2.85 -16.24 -10.22
C PHE A 969 -3.56 -17.59 -10.10
N ALA A 970 -3.22 -18.39 -9.09
CA ALA A 970 -3.79 -19.71 -8.89
C ALA A 970 -5.28 -19.63 -8.52
N THR A 971 -5.64 -18.81 -7.52
CA THR A 971 -7.05 -18.61 -7.14
C THR A 971 -7.81 -17.96 -8.29
N ARG A 972 -7.23 -16.98 -8.98
CA ARG A 972 -7.87 -16.33 -10.14
C ARG A 972 -8.16 -17.32 -11.27
N ALA A 973 -7.19 -18.17 -11.62
CA ALA A 973 -7.34 -19.23 -12.62
C ALA A 973 -8.42 -20.24 -12.22
N ARG A 974 -8.46 -20.63 -10.93
CA ARG A 974 -9.49 -21.51 -10.38
C ARG A 974 -10.88 -20.90 -10.47
N VAL A 975 -11.04 -19.63 -10.07
CA VAL A 975 -12.30 -18.87 -10.16
C VAL A 975 -12.78 -18.80 -11.61
N ALA A 976 -11.89 -18.39 -12.53
CA ALA A 976 -12.19 -18.27 -13.95
C ALA A 976 -12.71 -19.58 -14.56
N ARG A 977 -12.16 -20.72 -14.09
CA ARG A 977 -12.49 -22.06 -14.58
C ARG A 977 -13.72 -22.70 -13.91
N ASN A 978 -13.88 -22.54 -12.60
CA ASN A 978 -14.80 -23.36 -11.80
C ASN A 978 -16.05 -22.63 -11.30
N TRP A 979 -15.97 -21.33 -11.00
CA TRP A 979 -17.01 -20.65 -10.21
C TRP A 979 -17.67 -19.46 -10.91
N ILE A 980 -17.41 -19.30 -12.22
CA ILE A 980 -17.75 -18.13 -13.02
C ILE A 980 -17.21 -16.83 -12.36
N GLY A 981 -17.18 -15.72 -13.08
CA GLY A 981 -16.77 -14.43 -12.51
C GLY A 981 -17.41 -14.15 -11.15
N THR A 982 -16.58 -13.86 -10.16
CA THR A 982 -17.01 -13.52 -8.80
C THR A 982 -17.32 -12.04 -8.68
N LEU A 983 -18.27 -11.68 -7.81
CA LEU A 983 -18.35 -10.31 -7.31
C LEU A 983 -17.32 -10.13 -6.19
N GLY A 984 -17.09 -8.88 -5.82
CA GLY A 984 -16.34 -8.52 -4.63
C GLY A 984 -17.06 -9.03 -3.39
N VAL A 985 -16.28 -9.46 -2.42
CA VAL A 985 -16.74 -10.14 -1.21
C VAL A 985 -17.74 -9.29 -0.40
N GLU A 986 -17.66 -7.97 -0.48
CA GLU A 986 -18.59 -7.04 0.17
C GLU A 986 -19.97 -6.98 -0.51
N GLU A 987 -20.05 -7.38 -1.78
CA GLU A 987 -21.31 -7.46 -2.51
C GLU A 987 -21.91 -8.86 -2.42
N ALA A 988 -21.11 -9.89 -2.65
CA ALA A 988 -21.50 -11.27 -2.47
C ALA A 988 -20.31 -12.12 -2.02
N MET A 989 -20.42 -12.72 -0.84
CA MET A 989 -19.45 -13.69 -0.33
C MET A 989 -19.94 -15.10 -0.61
N TYR A 990 -19.01 -15.95 -1.05
CA TYR A 990 -19.27 -17.32 -1.49
C TYR A 990 -18.50 -18.29 -0.60
N VAL A 991 -19.21 -18.93 0.32
CA VAL A 991 -18.65 -19.92 1.24
C VAL A 991 -18.99 -21.31 0.70
N MET A 992 -18.00 -22.17 0.52
CA MET A 992 -18.16 -23.46 -0.13
C MET A 992 -17.94 -24.60 0.85
N ALA A 993 -18.65 -25.71 0.69
CA ALA A 993 -18.39 -26.95 1.39
C ALA A 993 -18.36 -28.11 0.39
N GLU A 994 -17.19 -28.70 0.15
CA GLU A 994 -17.04 -29.95 -0.63
C GLU A 994 -16.86 -31.18 0.26
N VAL A 995 -16.63 -30.96 1.57
CA VAL A 995 -16.49 -31.98 2.60
C VAL A 995 -17.48 -31.72 3.73
N ASP A 996 -17.82 -32.76 4.50
CA ASP A 996 -18.58 -32.63 5.74
C ASP A 996 -17.70 -32.13 6.89
N ALA A 997 -18.32 -31.95 8.06
CA ALA A 997 -17.64 -31.51 9.28
C ALA A 997 -16.54 -32.45 9.79
N GLN A 998 -16.43 -33.66 9.23
CA GLN A 998 -15.37 -34.63 9.53
C GLN A 998 -14.32 -34.71 8.42
N GLY A 999 -14.40 -33.85 7.40
CA GLY A 999 -13.44 -33.81 6.27
C GLY A 999 -13.73 -34.84 5.18
N HIS A 1000 -14.82 -35.60 5.25
CA HIS A 1000 -15.14 -36.56 4.19
C HIS A 1000 -15.87 -35.85 3.05
N VAL A 1001 -15.49 -36.16 1.81
CA VAL A 1001 -16.15 -35.64 0.60
C VAL A 1001 -17.66 -35.85 0.69
N LEU A 1002 -18.41 -34.78 0.40
CA LEU A 1002 -19.86 -34.81 0.31
C LEU A 1002 -20.28 -35.67 -0.89
N ASP A 1003 -20.98 -36.75 -0.59
CA ASP A 1003 -21.48 -37.71 -1.57
C ASP A 1003 -22.90 -38.17 -1.22
N GLY A 1004 -23.75 -38.29 -2.24
CA GLY A 1004 -25.18 -38.57 -2.06
C GLY A 1004 -25.53 -40.00 -1.67
N THR A 1005 -24.56 -40.88 -1.41
CA THR A 1005 -24.79 -42.16 -0.70
C THR A 1005 -25.08 -41.96 0.79
N HIS A 1006 -24.77 -40.80 1.34
CA HIS A 1006 -24.99 -40.47 2.74
C HIS A 1006 -26.07 -39.40 2.93
N ARG A 1007 -26.48 -39.22 4.19
CA ARG A 1007 -27.43 -38.18 4.60
C ARG A 1007 -26.67 -37.14 5.40
N TYR A 1008 -27.02 -35.87 5.22
CA TYR A 1008 -26.41 -34.77 5.95
C TYR A 1008 -27.48 -33.82 6.53
N ALA A 1009 -27.13 -33.13 7.60
CA ALA A 1009 -27.91 -32.05 8.18
C ALA A 1009 -27.07 -30.78 8.29
N LEU A 1010 -27.66 -29.64 7.95
CA LEU A 1010 -27.13 -28.32 8.22
C LEU A 1010 -28.09 -27.59 9.15
N ARG A 1011 -27.69 -27.34 10.41
CA ARG A 1011 -28.55 -26.70 11.42
C ARG A 1011 -28.11 -25.27 11.68
N LEU A 1012 -28.93 -24.32 11.26
CA LEU A 1012 -28.78 -22.90 11.59
C LEU A 1012 -29.54 -22.62 12.89
N THR A 1013 -28.83 -22.31 13.98
CA THR A 1013 -29.48 -21.99 15.26
C THR A 1013 -30.17 -20.62 15.20
N ALA A 1014 -31.10 -20.33 16.11
CA ALA A 1014 -31.82 -19.05 16.12
C ALA A 1014 -30.89 -17.82 16.23
N GLY A 1015 -29.75 -17.95 16.94
CA GLY A 1015 -28.72 -16.92 17.05
C GLY A 1015 -27.56 -17.05 16.06
N GLY A 1016 -27.51 -18.12 15.26
CA GLY A 1016 -26.45 -18.42 14.29
C GLY A 1016 -26.95 -18.38 12.83
N MET A 1017 -27.96 -17.54 12.56
CA MET A 1017 -28.43 -17.30 11.19
C MET A 1017 -27.42 -16.42 10.44
N PRO A 1018 -27.21 -16.61 9.12
CA PRO A 1018 -26.30 -15.77 8.36
C PRO A 1018 -26.67 -14.28 8.43
N GLU A 1019 -25.67 -13.45 8.69
CA GLU A 1019 -25.82 -12.01 8.90
C GLU A 1019 -25.61 -11.23 7.59
N VAL A 1020 -26.70 -10.88 6.94
CA VAL A 1020 -26.70 -10.21 5.62
C VAL A 1020 -27.65 -9.02 5.61
N ASP A 1021 -27.35 -8.02 4.78
CA ASP A 1021 -28.23 -6.86 4.54
C ASP A 1021 -29.18 -7.04 3.34
N ALA A 1022 -28.96 -8.08 2.52
CA ALA A 1022 -29.84 -8.44 1.42
C ALA A 1022 -30.55 -9.79 1.64
N PHE A 1023 -29.85 -10.92 1.44
CA PHE A 1023 -30.39 -12.27 1.59
C PHE A 1023 -29.27 -13.32 1.54
N TRP A 1024 -29.58 -14.58 1.87
CA TRP A 1024 -28.64 -15.69 1.78
C TRP A 1024 -29.27 -16.95 1.19
N SER A 1025 -28.45 -17.82 0.59
CA SER A 1025 -28.91 -19.13 0.09
C SER A 1025 -27.81 -20.19 0.13
N VAL A 1026 -28.20 -21.44 0.37
CA VAL A 1026 -27.35 -22.63 0.22
C VAL A 1026 -27.81 -23.35 -1.04
N THR A 1027 -26.91 -23.55 -2.00
CA THR A 1027 -27.19 -24.23 -3.28
C THR A 1027 -26.30 -25.44 -3.46
N LEU A 1028 -26.82 -26.52 -4.03
CA LEU A 1028 -26.09 -27.78 -4.24
C LEU A 1028 -25.69 -27.96 -5.71
N TYR A 1029 -24.44 -28.36 -5.94
CA TYR A 1029 -23.88 -28.64 -7.27
C TYR A 1029 -23.21 -30.01 -7.32
N ARG A 1030 -23.24 -30.65 -8.48
CA ARG A 1030 -22.43 -31.84 -8.74
C ARG A 1030 -20.96 -31.44 -8.81
N ARG A 1031 -20.09 -32.19 -8.15
CA ARG A 1031 -18.65 -31.87 -8.11
C ARG A 1031 -17.98 -32.06 -9.48
N ALA A 1032 -18.42 -33.07 -10.23
CA ALA A 1032 -17.82 -33.46 -11.50
C ALA A 1032 -17.84 -32.36 -12.58
N ASP A 1033 -18.94 -31.59 -12.67
CA ASP A 1033 -19.12 -30.57 -13.70
C ASP A 1033 -19.57 -29.20 -13.18
N CYS A 1034 -19.72 -29.04 -11.86
CA CYS A 1034 -20.16 -27.81 -11.22
C CYS A 1034 -21.56 -27.34 -11.68
N LEU A 1035 -22.41 -28.24 -12.16
CA LEU A 1035 -23.78 -27.93 -12.56
C LEU A 1035 -24.79 -28.32 -11.47
N LEU A 1036 -25.98 -27.73 -11.53
CA LEU A 1036 -27.08 -28.07 -10.61
C LEU A 1036 -27.46 -29.55 -10.77
N ALA A 1037 -27.71 -30.22 -9.64
CA ALA A 1037 -28.17 -31.61 -9.64
C ALA A 1037 -29.67 -31.69 -9.99
N ALA A 1038 -30.04 -32.51 -10.97
CA ALA A 1038 -31.44 -32.81 -11.26
C ALA A 1038 -32.10 -33.53 -10.08
N ASN A 1039 -33.32 -33.13 -9.71
CA ASN A 1039 -34.02 -33.73 -8.58
C ASN A 1039 -35.55 -33.72 -8.75
N PRO A 1040 -36.28 -34.59 -8.01
CA PRO A 1040 -37.71 -34.81 -8.23
C PRO A 1040 -38.62 -33.62 -7.91
N ILE A 1041 -38.16 -32.68 -7.07
CA ILE A 1041 -38.97 -31.54 -6.61
C ILE A 1041 -38.53 -30.21 -7.21
N GLY A 1042 -37.53 -30.22 -8.10
CA GLY A 1042 -36.99 -29.01 -8.76
C GLY A 1042 -36.38 -27.98 -7.80
N ARG A 1043 -35.95 -28.40 -6.61
CA ARG A 1043 -35.36 -27.49 -5.61
C ARG A 1043 -33.85 -27.65 -5.62
N HIS A 1044 -33.13 -26.58 -5.95
CA HIS A 1044 -31.67 -26.61 -6.01
C HIS A 1044 -31.01 -25.72 -4.97
N SER A 1045 -31.78 -24.81 -4.36
CA SER A 1045 -31.33 -23.90 -3.31
C SER A 1045 -32.36 -23.77 -2.18
N ILE A 1046 -31.87 -23.45 -0.98
CA ILE A 1046 -32.67 -23.05 0.19
C ILE A 1046 -32.04 -21.79 0.79
N GLY A 1047 -32.84 -20.78 1.08
CA GLY A 1047 -32.41 -19.51 1.67
C GLY A 1047 -33.47 -18.90 2.57
N ASP A 1048 -33.19 -17.76 3.18
CA ASP A 1048 -34.12 -17.01 4.04
C ASP A 1048 -35.44 -16.63 3.35
N ARG A 1049 -35.44 -16.53 2.01
CA ARG A 1049 -36.64 -16.24 1.20
C ARG A 1049 -37.36 -17.48 0.66
N THR A 1050 -36.88 -18.69 0.93
CA THR A 1050 -37.57 -19.91 0.50
C THR A 1050 -38.93 -20.02 1.17
N ARG A 1051 -40.00 -20.16 0.38
CA ARG A 1051 -41.38 -20.26 0.90
C ARG A 1051 -41.61 -21.61 1.58
N GLY A 1052 -42.36 -21.58 2.70
CA GLY A 1052 -42.80 -22.79 3.40
C GLY A 1052 -41.72 -23.47 4.24
N LEU A 1053 -40.65 -22.75 4.61
CA LEU A 1053 -39.64 -23.27 5.54
C LEU A 1053 -40.27 -23.53 6.92
N VAL A 1054 -39.94 -24.70 7.47
CA VAL A 1054 -40.38 -25.12 8.81
C VAL A 1054 -39.24 -24.85 9.78
N ARG A 1055 -39.49 -24.02 10.79
CA ARG A 1055 -38.52 -23.76 11.87
C ARG A 1055 -38.56 -24.86 12.92
N ASP A 1056 -37.42 -25.11 13.52
CA ASP A 1056 -37.28 -25.99 14.67
C ASP A 1056 -37.93 -25.38 15.92
N ALA A 1057 -38.18 -26.18 16.96
CA ALA A 1057 -38.89 -25.74 18.17
C ALA A 1057 -38.17 -24.60 18.92
N ASP A 1058 -36.86 -24.48 18.76
CA ASP A 1058 -36.00 -23.43 19.33
C ASP A 1058 -35.90 -22.18 18.43
N GLY A 1059 -36.62 -22.14 17.30
CA GLY A 1059 -36.58 -21.06 16.31
C GLY A 1059 -35.47 -21.20 15.26
N GLY A 1060 -34.65 -22.25 15.34
CA GLY A 1060 -33.64 -22.59 14.34
C GLY A 1060 -34.21 -23.10 13.01
N LEU A 1061 -33.32 -23.43 12.07
CA LEU A 1061 -33.65 -24.01 10.78
C LEU A 1061 -32.69 -25.17 10.46
N THR A 1062 -33.22 -26.39 10.44
CA THR A 1062 -32.48 -27.58 9.99
C THR A 1062 -32.79 -27.89 8.54
N ILE A 1063 -31.75 -27.99 7.71
CA ILE A 1063 -31.80 -28.39 6.30
C ILE A 1063 -31.29 -29.84 6.17
N ALA A 1064 -32.15 -30.73 5.68
CA ALA A 1064 -31.79 -32.11 5.35
C ALA A 1064 -31.21 -32.17 3.92
N ILE A 1065 -30.02 -32.72 3.76
CA ILE A 1065 -29.31 -32.83 2.49
C ILE A 1065 -29.06 -34.31 2.22
N GLN A 1066 -29.86 -34.90 1.33
CA GLN A 1066 -29.83 -36.34 1.08
C GLN A 1066 -30.56 -36.69 -0.22
N ALA A 1067 -30.27 -37.86 -0.79
CA ALA A 1067 -30.89 -38.31 -2.03
C ALA A 1067 -32.36 -38.76 -1.87
N GLN A 1068 -32.71 -39.36 -0.74
CA GLN A 1068 -34.06 -39.87 -0.47
C GLN A 1068 -34.93 -38.81 0.23
N ASP A 1069 -36.22 -38.78 -0.06
CA ASP A 1069 -37.17 -37.85 0.58
C ASP A 1069 -37.24 -38.10 2.10
N PRO A 1070 -36.92 -37.11 2.96
CA PRO A 1070 -36.99 -37.24 4.42
C PRO A 1070 -38.43 -37.25 4.97
N GLY A 1071 -39.46 -37.09 4.12
CA GLY A 1071 -40.86 -37.04 4.52
C GLY A 1071 -41.37 -35.61 4.76
N PRO A 1072 -42.68 -35.47 5.07
CA PRO A 1072 -43.33 -34.16 5.17
C PRO A 1072 -42.79 -33.32 6.32
N GLY A 1073 -42.81 -31.99 6.14
CA GLY A 1073 -42.42 -31.02 7.19
C GLY A 1073 -40.92 -30.86 7.40
N ARG A 1074 -40.08 -31.32 6.46
CA ARG A 1074 -38.62 -31.17 6.50
C ARG A 1074 -38.13 -30.22 5.41
N ASN A 1075 -37.17 -29.35 5.75
CA ASN A 1075 -36.51 -28.49 4.76
C ASN A 1075 -35.50 -29.34 3.99
N TRP A 1076 -35.90 -29.91 2.87
CA TRP A 1076 -35.09 -30.87 2.11
C TRP A 1076 -34.40 -30.22 0.90
N LEU A 1077 -33.09 -30.41 0.79
CA LEU A 1077 -32.27 -30.14 -0.39
C LEU A 1077 -31.80 -31.47 -1.01
N PRO A 1078 -32.37 -31.91 -2.15
CA PRO A 1078 -32.06 -33.21 -2.73
C PRO A 1078 -30.63 -33.32 -3.25
N ALA A 1079 -29.87 -34.30 -2.75
CA ALA A 1079 -28.53 -34.62 -3.22
C ALA A 1079 -28.56 -35.67 -4.36
N PRO A 1080 -27.59 -35.66 -5.30
CA PRO A 1080 -27.53 -36.64 -6.38
C PRO A 1080 -27.10 -38.02 -5.85
N ALA A 1081 -27.91 -39.05 -6.08
CA ALA A 1081 -27.63 -40.39 -5.55
C ALA A 1081 -26.34 -40.97 -6.16
N GLY A 1082 -25.39 -41.39 -5.30
CA GLY A 1082 -24.14 -42.03 -5.74
C GLY A 1082 -23.13 -41.11 -6.42
N GLU A 1083 -23.31 -39.79 -6.34
CA GLU A 1083 -22.40 -38.80 -6.90
C GLU A 1083 -21.91 -37.82 -5.84
N ALA A 1084 -20.65 -37.40 -5.98
CA ALA A 1084 -20.07 -36.33 -5.17
C ALA A 1084 -20.69 -34.97 -5.52
N PHE A 1085 -20.94 -34.17 -4.50
CA PHE A 1085 -21.51 -32.84 -4.62
C PHE A 1085 -20.77 -31.82 -3.75
N TYR A 1086 -21.09 -30.55 -3.89
CA TYR A 1086 -20.67 -29.51 -2.97
C TYR A 1086 -21.79 -28.49 -2.75
N LEU A 1087 -21.70 -27.78 -1.64
CA LEU A 1087 -22.63 -26.72 -1.25
C LEU A 1087 -21.97 -25.36 -1.44
N ALA A 1088 -22.76 -24.39 -1.89
CA ALA A 1088 -22.38 -22.98 -1.91
C ALA A 1088 -23.36 -22.18 -1.04
N LEU A 1089 -22.88 -21.71 0.11
CA LEU A 1089 -23.55 -20.70 0.92
C LEU A 1089 -23.19 -19.31 0.38
N ARG A 1090 -24.18 -18.65 -0.20
CA ARG A 1090 -24.08 -17.30 -0.77
C ARG A 1090 -24.63 -16.29 0.22
N LEU A 1091 -23.82 -15.29 0.53
CA LEU A 1091 -24.17 -14.19 1.42
C LEU A 1091 -24.16 -12.91 0.60
N TYR A 1092 -25.32 -12.31 0.37
CA TYR A 1092 -25.42 -11.05 -0.39
C TYR A 1092 -25.43 -9.87 0.57
N GLN A 1093 -24.47 -8.97 0.38
CA GLN A 1093 -24.18 -7.86 1.29
C GLN A 1093 -23.91 -8.40 2.71
N PRO A 1094 -22.86 -9.23 2.89
CA PRO A 1094 -22.52 -9.82 4.18
C PRO A 1094 -22.12 -8.74 5.18
N ARG A 1095 -22.52 -8.93 6.44
CA ARG A 1095 -22.11 -8.05 7.53
C ARG A 1095 -20.67 -8.33 7.98
N ARG A 1096 -20.19 -7.42 8.82
CA ARG A 1096 -18.82 -7.38 9.34
C ARG A 1096 -18.34 -8.73 9.88
N ALA A 1097 -19.16 -9.48 10.62
CA ALA A 1097 -18.76 -10.77 11.19
C ALA A 1097 -18.29 -11.79 10.13
N HIS A 1098 -18.94 -11.82 8.97
CA HIS A 1098 -18.52 -12.68 7.86
C HIS A 1098 -17.24 -12.15 7.18
N LEU A 1099 -17.17 -10.83 6.94
CA LEU A 1099 -16.03 -10.20 6.27
C LEU A 1099 -14.74 -10.25 7.10
N GLU A 1100 -14.85 -10.35 8.42
CA GLU A 1100 -13.75 -10.45 9.37
C GLU A 1100 -13.45 -11.91 9.79
N GLY A 1101 -14.21 -12.88 9.26
CA GLY A 1101 -14.01 -14.31 9.57
C GLY A 1101 -14.39 -14.71 11.00
N THR A 1102 -15.15 -13.88 11.71
CA THR A 1102 -15.56 -14.14 13.10
C THR A 1102 -16.94 -14.80 13.22
N PHE A 1103 -17.65 -15.00 12.09
CA PHE A 1103 -18.93 -15.71 12.07
C PHE A 1103 -18.71 -17.22 12.19
N ASP A 1104 -19.40 -17.85 13.14
CA ASP A 1104 -19.34 -19.29 13.38
C ASP A 1104 -20.27 -20.04 12.41
N TYR A 1105 -19.71 -20.68 11.38
CA TYR A 1105 -20.48 -21.37 10.35
C TYR A 1105 -20.92 -22.76 10.84
N PRO A 1106 -22.23 -23.08 10.81
CA PRO A 1106 -22.71 -24.35 11.34
C PRO A 1106 -22.22 -25.53 10.51
N PRO A 1107 -21.86 -26.66 11.14
CA PRO A 1107 -21.30 -27.81 10.44
C PRO A 1107 -22.28 -28.46 9.46
N VAL A 1108 -21.75 -28.97 8.35
CA VAL A 1108 -22.44 -29.94 7.50
C VAL A 1108 -22.24 -31.32 8.13
N GLU A 1109 -23.19 -31.76 8.95
CA GLU A 1109 -23.07 -32.99 9.73
C GLU A 1109 -23.51 -34.21 8.90
N ARG A 1110 -22.64 -35.21 8.76
CA ARG A 1110 -23.03 -36.52 8.23
C ARG A 1110 -23.86 -37.28 9.26
N LEU A 1111 -25.06 -37.70 8.88
CA LEU A 1111 -25.96 -38.50 9.71
C LEU A 1111 -25.66 -40.00 9.52
N ALA A 1112 -25.78 -40.75 10.62
CA ALA A 1112 -25.58 -42.20 10.66
C ALA A 1112 -26.59 -42.99 9.81
#